data_AF-A0A7V8VAL1-F1
#
_entry.id   AF-A0A7V8VAL1-F1
#
_cell.length_a   1.000
_cell.length_b   1.000
_cell.length_c   1.000
_cell.angle_alpha   90.00
_cell.angle_beta   90.00
_cell.angle_gamma   90.00
#
_symmetry.space_group_name_H-M   'P 1'
#
loop_
_entity.id
_entity.type
_entity.pdbx_description
1 polymer ?
#
loop_
_entity_poly.entity_id
_entity_poly.type
_entity_poly.pdbx_seq_one_letter_code
_entity_poly.pdbx_strand_id
1 'polypeptide(L)'
;MPSSNDSTPYQDHTVQRRTALALLGFSGVAFTSSTIAVAAPSDNADSANQRTGRTFQNIAEMRACQDLEVESFVCTLGYYEPGDGGSALYKVEHSLGNRSANGGDVVALRDKKQAMLLPDGPVNYHMFGVQGDGKNDDGKQIKLAHVFANKHRLPIIHRSGEYWIGKTNSIPISTNVEWGNTIFHINEKFNEKAKQRFVVQSSKTAQRIKLDDAQKLSLLKNLRPGVTVLPELAEFKNCLVTIVDANDQIGFRAGAKYKGQSWDREELFYVEEEGRIVGDIAWHFNDYTTLTAYPCDDSYLTIDGGGFLLSGDMPGDTYDGYYSNGIRIERSRTVIRNQWMGLEPGNRDISMQPRSGFYNFSRVFDSTLENIRLIPWEQNRADPKRRVAAGTYGISGARMLNCTFRNLTAEGTWLHWGVFGTNLNKNFRIENCRLNRVDVHFHCWNLTIQDSVIGLRGISVTGGGTLTIENTVEHGNSLVNLRRDFGAKWDGDIRIRNCRLVPTRDRPVTVLYCNPSPVDYGYPIGCARTLTIENLVIDFSYFPESNSPVWLLNLPSLTSPKEENNTFFPTLISARNITVHGRNQGIRLASIPDPYHYQLTKEGRYDGDQLLANCQMIFENIDLEQIAESEPNSSASVHLRLGKTATAKYPEGRGIYPHIRITNCSGVCIYLGGSAANLSVTESTVDRLTAAIDGPLKGSLMLTQCRFLPRVKKGSSPIYALDAELGTHLTNCTLHAPLVDGSSAPTAFDRVGFVRVNRTVRYHQLNTALSNNMLKFLQKQKQPLKPAFIAMLKSHHALEPEKITS
;
A
#
# COMPACT_ATOMS: atom_id res chain seq x y z
N MET A 1 -22.55 28.96 -51.66
CA MET A 1 -21.37 29.67 -52.20
C MET A 1 -20.42 29.96 -51.05
N PRO A 2 -19.10 29.81 -51.25
CA PRO A 2 -18.31 28.71 -50.67
C PRO A 2 -17.25 29.17 -49.64
N SER A 3 -16.67 28.30 -48.81
CA SER A 3 -15.44 27.51 -49.08
C SER A 3 -15.02 26.83 -47.75
N SER A 4 -14.35 25.67 -47.65
CA SER A 4 -13.88 24.64 -48.57
C SER A 4 -13.42 23.41 -47.75
N ASN A 5 -13.79 22.22 -48.24
CA ASN A 5 -13.28 20.84 -48.05
C ASN A 5 -11.73 20.72 -48.14
N ASP A 6 -11.02 19.61 -47.85
CA ASP A 6 -11.25 18.26 -47.31
C ASP A 6 -9.84 17.58 -47.13
N SER A 7 -9.81 16.51 -46.32
CA SER A 7 -9.13 15.20 -46.52
C SER A 7 -7.59 15.04 -46.72
N THR A 8 -6.96 14.36 -45.72
CA THR A 8 -6.10 13.12 -45.74
C THR A 8 -4.94 12.93 -46.76
N PRO A 9 -4.09 11.88 -46.68
CA PRO A 9 -3.54 11.06 -45.57
C PRO A 9 -1.97 10.98 -45.58
N TYR A 10 -1.39 10.40 -44.52
CA TYR A 10 0.06 10.09 -44.41
C TYR A 10 0.37 8.68 -44.95
N GLN A 11 1.40 8.58 -45.80
CA GLN A 11 2.05 7.33 -46.21
C GLN A 11 3.56 7.38 -45.87
N ASP A 12 4.04 6.20 -45.53
CA ASP A 12 5.35 5.79 -45.02
C ASP A 12 6.46 5.88 -46.09
N HIS A 13 7.71 6.16 -45.69
CA HIS A 13 8.92 5.64 -46.36
C HIS A 13 10.21 5.91 -45.55
N THR A 14 11.05 4.88 -45.54
CA THR A 14 12.34 4.70 -44.88
C THR A 14 13.54 5.18 -45.73
N VAL A 15 14.73 5.27 -45.08
CA VAL A 15 16.11 5.00 -45.59
C VAL A 15 17.16 6.15 -45.52
N GLN A 16 18.11 5.96 -44.57
CA GLN A 16 19.59 6.12 -44.56
C GLN A 16 20.38 7.42 -44.86
N ARG A 17 21.13 7.85 -43.82
CA ARG A 17 22.56 8.28 -43.69
C ARG A 17 23.26 9.08 -44.82
N ARG A 18 23.72 10.31 -44.50
CA ARG A 18 25.15 10.70 -44.24
C ARG A 18 25.38 12.22 -44.02
N THR A 19 26.14 12.54 -42.96
CA THR A 19 27.09 13.68 -42.73
C THR A 19 26.67 15.15 -42.97
N ALA A 20 26.69 15.97 -41.90
CA ALA A 20 27.78 16.91 -41.58
C ALA A 20 27.47 17.76 -40.33
N LEU A 21 28.52 18.11 -39.57
CA LEU A 21 28.54 18.89 -38.33
C LEU A 21 28.00 20.33 -38.50
N ALA A 22 27.36 20.88 -37.45
CA ALA A 22 27.96 21.89 -36.56
C ALA A 22 26.92 22.68 -35.71
N LEU A 23 27.12 22.60 -34.39
CA LEU A 23 27.09 23.67 -33.38
C LEU A 23 25.78 24.34 -32.89
N LEU A 24 25.73 24.43 -31.55
CA LEU A 24 24.90 25.23 -30.64
C LEU A 24 23.49 24.68 -30.40
N GLY A 25 23.02 24.39 -29.19
CA GLY A 25 23.55 24.55 -27.84
C GLY A 25 22.35 24.41 -26.89
N PHE A 26 22.36 23.45 -25.98
CA PHE A 26 21.36 23.36 -24.92
C PHE A 26 22.03 23.02 -23.59
N SER A 27 21.85 23.96 -22.66
CA SER A 27 22.12 23.89 -21.24
C SER A 27 21.28 22.78 -20.58
N GLY A 28 21.95 21.72 -20.14
CA GLY A 28 21.39 20.63 -19.35
C GLY A 28 22.00 20.63 -17.95
N VAL A 29 21.10 20.69 -16.96
CA VAL A 29 21.37 20.67 -15.51
C VAL A 29 22.02 19.34 -15.11
N ALA A 30 23.07 19.44 -14.27
CA ALA A 30 23.95 18.35 -13.87
C ALA A 30 23.23 17.26 -13.04
N PHE A 31 23.23 16.04 -13.58
CA PHE A 31 23.23 14.82 -12.76
C PHE A 31 24.69 14.47 -12.46
N THR A 32 25.11 14.58 -11.21
CA THR A 32 26.42 14.10 -10.76
C THR A 32 26.39 12.57 -10.71
N SER A 33 26.69 11.93 -11.84
CA SER A 33 27.15 10.54 -11.86
C SER A 33 28.57 10.52 -11.31
N SER A 34 28.77 10.00 -10.10
CA SER A 34 30.08 9.57 -9.62
C SER A 34 30.52 8.34 -10.40
N THR A 35 30.97 8.55 -11.63
CA THR A 35 31.80 7.59 -12.36
C THR A 35 33.12 7.47 -11.63
N ILE A 36 33.29 6.39 -10.86
CA ILE A 36 34.64 5.93 -10.51
C ILE A 36 35.27 5.49 -11.82
N ALA A 37 36.12 6.36 -12.37
CA ALA A 37 36.98 6.03 -13.48
C ALA A 37 37.90 4.89 -13.05
N VAL A 38 37.66 3.70 -13.57
CA VAL A 38 38.65 2.63 -13.59
C VAL A 38 39.72 3.12 -14.57
N ALA A 39 40.81 3.67 -14.03
CA ALA A 39 41.99 3.94 -14.80
C ALA A 39 42.48 2.62 -15.42
N ALA A 40 42.57 2.58 -16.74
CA ALA A 40 43.30 1.54 -17.43
C ALA A 40 44.78 1.62 -16.97
N PRO A 41 45.41 0.53 -16.53
CA PRO A 41 46.84 0.55 -16.31
C PRO A 41 47.53 0.57 -17.67
N SER A 42 48.20 1.69 -17.95
CA SER A 42 49.27 1.75 -18.94
C SER A 42 50.43 0.89 -18.49
N ASP A 43 51.05 0.21 -19.46
CA ASP A 43 52.24 -0.62 -19.34
C ASP A 43 53.25 -0.13 -18.30
N ASN A 44 53.39 -0.93 -17.23
CA ASN A 44 54.62 -1.05 -16.46
C ASN A 44 54.65 -2.48 -15.90
N ALA A 45 55.13 -3.39 -16.75
CA ALA A 45 55.70 -4.64 -16.29
C ALA A 45 56.93 -4.28 -15.43
N ASP A 46 56.83 -4.46 -14.12
CA ASP A 46 57.87 -5.16 -13.35
C ASP A 46 57.47 -5.38 -11.88
N SER A 47 57.71 -6.62 -11.43
CA SER A 47 57.63 -7.15 -10.05
C SER A 47 56.25 -7.52 -9.46
N ALA A 48 55.47 -8.32 -10.18
CA ALA A 48 54.56 -9.27 -9.52
C ALA A 48 55.24 -10.65 -9.49
N ASN A 49 55.45 -11.23 -8.30
CA ASN A 49 55.81 -12.63 -8.14
C ASN A 49 54.76 -13.50 -8.86
N GLN A 50 54.99 -13.85 -10.12
CA GLN A 50 54.20 -14.85 -10.82
C GLN A 50 54.43 -16.17 -10.08
N ARG A 51 53.40 -16.63 -9.36
CA ARG A 51 53.35 -18.00 -8.85
C ARG A 51 53.24 -18.93 -10.05
N THR A 52 54.37 -19.25 -10.68
CA THR A 52 54.45 -20.15 -11.84
C THR A 52 54.19 -21.58 -11.37
N GLY A 53 52.93 -21.99 -11.42
CA GLY A 53 52.52 -23.36 -11.15
C GLY A 53 52.50 -24.23 -12.41
N ARG A 54 52.72 -25.54 -12.27
CA ARG A 54 52.56 -26.49 -13.38
C ARG A 54 51.13 -26.41 -13.91
N THR A 55 50.98 -26.26 -15.22
CA THR A 55 49.67 -26.08 -15.87
C THR A 55 49.16 -27.41 -16.43
N PHE A 56 47.90 -27.72 -16.17
CA PHE A 56 47.16 -28.87 -16.68
C PHE A 56 45.99 -28.40 -17.54
N GLN A 57 45.56 -29.23 -18.50
CA GLN A 57 44.39 -28.93 -19.33
C GLN A 57 43.11 -28.89 -18.49
N ASN A 58 42.98 -29.80 -17.52
CA ASN A 58 41.79 -29.90 -16.65
C ASN A 58 42.08 -30.60 -15.31
N ILE A 59 41.05 -30.72 -14.47
CA ILE A 59 41.14 -31.38 -13.17
C ILE A 59 41.47 -32.88 -13.29
N ALA A 60 40.98 -33.56 -14.32
CA ALA A 60 41.23 -34.98 -14.50
C ALA A 60 42.72 -35.27 -14.78
N GLU A 61 43.36 -34.45 -15.62
CA GLU A 61 44.79 -34.53 -15.90
C GLU A 61 45.63 -34.22 -14.64
N MET A 62 45.27 -33.17 -13.90
CA MET A 62 45.92 -32.84 -12.63
C MET A 62 45.85 -34.00 -11.62
N ARG A 63 44.70 -34.68 -11.52
CA ARG A 63 44.51 -35.87 -10.67
C ARG A 63 45.34 -37.08 -11.11
N ALA A 64 45.63 -37.20 -12.40
CA ALA A 64 46.42 -38.30 -12.94
C ALA A 64 47.93 -38.14 -12.69
N CYS A 65 48.39 -36.90 -12.46
CA CYS A 65 49.78 -36.55 -12.17
C CYS A 65 50.28 -37.22 -10.89
N GLN A 66 51.46 -37.85 -10.94
CA GLN A 66 52.04 -38.60 -9.79
C GLN A 66 53.09 -37.78 -9.03
N ASP A 67 53.73 -36.85 -9.72
CA ASP A 67 54.92 -36.11 -9.31
C ASP A 67 54.62 -34.70 -8.80
N LEU A 68 53.43 -34.48 -8.22
CA LEU A 68 53.07 -33.19 -7.61
C LEU A 68 53.70 -33.04 -6.22
N GLU A 69 54.53 -32.02 -6.04
CA GLU A 69 55.19 -31.70 -4.77
C GLU A 69 54.25 -30.94 -3.84
N VAL A 70 54.35 -31.19 -2.53
CA VAL A 70 53.60 -30.44 -1.51
C VAL A 70 54.12 -29.01 -1.44
N GLU A 71 53.25 -28.06 -1.14
CA GLU A 71 53.46 -26.60 -1.22
C GLU A 71 53.65 -26.04 -2.63
N SER A 72 53.66 -26.88 -3.67
CA SER A 72 53.70 -26.42 -5.06
C SER A 72 52.35 -25.81 -5.49
N PHE A 73 52.42 -24.91 -6.48
CA PHE A 73 51.24 -24.35 -7.13
C PHE A 73 50.98 -25.09 -8.45
N VAL A 74 49.71 -25.30 -8.76
CA VAL A 74 49.27 -25.92 -10.01
C VAL A 74 48.09 -25.17 -10.58
N CYS A 75 48.07 -25.00 -11.89
CA CYS A 75 47.03 -24.30 -12.63
C CYS A 75 46.26 -25.28 -13.51
N THR A 76 44.97 -25.05 -13.71
CA THR A 76 44.15 -25.75 -14.70
C THR A 76 43.62 -24.75 -15.73
N LEU A 77 43.57 -25.13 -17.01
CA LEU A 77 43.00 -24.30 -18.08
C LEU A 77 41.46 -24.36 -18.13
N GLY A 78 40.86 -25.29 -17.40
CA GLY A 78 39.42 -25.47 -17.22
C GLY A 78 39.14 -26.55 -16.19
N TYR A 79 37.88 -26.75 -15.81
CA TYR A 79 37.52 -27.79 -14.85
C TYR A 79 37.43 -29.17 -15.52
N TYR A 80 36.67 -29.25 -16.62
CA TYR A 80 36.50 -30.44 -17.45
C TYR A 80 37.34 -30.36 -18.73
N GLU A 81 37.33 -29.21 -19.40
CA GLU A 81 38.05 -28.99 -20.65
C GLU A 81 38.68 -27.59 -20.67
N PRO A 82 39.83 -27.40 -21.34
CA PRO A 82 40.45 -26.09 -21.49
C PRO A 82 39.47 -25.04 -22.04
N GLY A 83 39.36 -23.91 -21.35
CA GLY A 83 38.51 -22.80 -21.79
C GLY A 83 37.03 -22.91 -21.39
N ASP A 84 36.63 -23.91 -20.59
CA ASP A 84 35.26 -24.02 -20.04
C ASP A 84 34.91 -22.97 -18.96
N GLY A 85 35.81 -22.02 -18.70
CA GLY A 85 35.67 -20.98 -17.67
C GLY A 85 36.00 -21.44 -16.25
N GLY A 86 36.32 -22.72 -16.06
CA GLY A 86 36.67 -23.33 -14.77
C GLY A 86 38.16 -23.28 -14.44
N SER A 87 38.96 -22.51 -15.18
CA SER A 87 40.39 -22.37 -14.93
C SER A 87 40.63 -21.85 -13.51
N ALA A 88 41.54 -22.50 -12.78
CA ALA A 88 41.79 -22.19 -11.39
C ALA A 88 43.22 -22.52 -10.97
N LEU A 89 43.71 -21.77 -9.97
CA LEU A 89 44.99 -21.98 -9.32
C LEU A 89 44.81 -22.70 -7.99
N TYR A 90 45.59 -23.76 -7.78
CA TYR A 90 45.55 -24.57 -6.58
C TYR A 90 46.93 -24.61 -5.91
N LYS A 91 46.92 -24.83 -4.59
CA LYS A 91 48.10 -25.19 -3.80
C LYS A 91 48.03 -26.65 -3.41
N VAL A 92 49.09 -27.42 -3.64
CA VAL A 92 49.16 -28.84 -3.27
C VAL A 92 49.48 -28.94 -1.78
N GLU A 93 48.65 -29.64 -1.02
CA GLU A 93 48.81 -29.90 0.40
C GLU A 93 48.69 -31.40 0.70
N HIS A 94 49.17 -31.83 1.88
CA HIS A 94 48.82 -33.16 2.38
C HIS A 94 47.32 -33.25 2.68
N SER A 95 46.72 -34.41 2.42
CA SER A 95 45.35 -34.70 2.83
C SER A 95 45.27 -34.73 4.36
N LEU A 96 44.68 -33.70 4.95
CA LEU A 96 44.42 -33.62 6.39
C LEU A 96 43.05 -34.24 6.69
N GLY A 97 42.96 -35.09 7.70
CA GLY A 97 41.71 -35.77 8.07
C GLY A 97 40.54 -34.85 8.45
N ASN A 98 40.79 -33.56 8.64
CA ASN A 98 39.78 -32.54 8.95
C ASN A 98 39.24 -31.78 7.72
N ARG A 99 39.77 -32.02 6.51
CA ARG A 99 39.29 -31.42 5.25
C ARG A 99 39.17 -32.50 4.19
N SER A 100 37.97 -33.04 4.04
CA SER A 100 37.69 -34.02 3.00
C SER A 100 37.60 -33.35 1.63
N ALA A 101 38.16 -34.02 0.62
CA ALA A 101 38.00 -33.58 -0.76
C ALA A 101 36.52 -33.59 -1.15
N ASN A 102 36.05 -32.45 -1.68
CA ASN A 102 34.67 -32.25 -2.12
C ASN A 102 34.57 -32.11 -3.64
N GLY A 103 35.71 -32.13 -4.35
CA GLY A 103 35.78 -31.97 -5.79
C GLY A 103 35.60 -30.54 -6.28
N GLY A 104 35.38 -29.57 -5.39
CA GLY A 104 35.35 -28.14 -5.71
C GLY A 104 36.63 -27.46 -5.26
N ASP A 105 36.58 -26.75 -4.12
CA ASP A 105 37.73 -26.07 -3.54
C ASP A 105 38.79 -27.02 -2.95
N VAL A 106 38.45 -28.28 -2.69
CA VAL A 106 39.41 -29.31 -2.28
C VAL A 106 39.32 -30.51 -3.23
N VAL A 107 40.35 -30.68 -4.05
CA VAL A 107 40.43 -31.73 -5.07
C VAL A 107 41.40 -32.82 -4.59
N ALA A 108 40.92 -34.06 -4.46
CA ALA A 108 41.77 -35.19 -4.10
C ALA A 108 42.82 -35.46 -5.19
N LEU A 109 44.07 -35.70 -4.77
CA LEU A 109 45.17 -36.13 -5.62
C LEU A 109 45.67 -37.52 -5.16
N ARG A 110 46.63 -38.09 -5.89
CA ARG A 110 47.29 -39.34 -5.49
C ARG A 110 48.14 -39.15 -4.23
N ASP A 111 48.58 -40.25 -3.63
CA ASP A 111 49.53 -40.30 -2.52
C ASP A 111 49.14 -39.47 -1.28
N LYS A 112 47.83 -39.45 -0.95
CA LYS A 112 47.28 -38.68 0.18
C LYS A 112 47.64 -37.18 0.09
N LYS A 113 47.60 -36.63 -1.12
CA LYS A 113 47.71 -35.19 -1.40
C LYS A 113 46.35 -34.63 -1.84
N GLN A 114 46.22 -33.31 -1.78
CA GLN A 114 45.05 -32.59 -2.27
C GLN A 114 45.45 -31.25 -2.88
N ALA A 115 44.71 -30.80 -3.87
CA ALA A 115 44.82 -29.46 -4.45
C ALA A 115 43.77 -28.56 -3.80
N MET A 116 44.23 -27.52 -3.11
CA MET A 116 43.42 -26.52 -2.43
C MET A 116 43.26 -25.29 -3.31
N LEU A 117 42.02 -24.95 -3.67
CA LEU A 117 41.73 -23.77 -4.49
C LEU A 117 42.22 -22.50 -3.78
N LEU A 118 42.95 -21.66 -4.52
CA LEU A 118 43.39 -20.38 -3.99
C LEU A 118 42.31 -19.30 -4.13
N PRO A 119 42.17 -18.42 -3.13
CA PRO A 119 41.26 -17.28 -3.19
C PRO A 119 41.91 -16.08 -3.90
N ASP A 120 42.24 -16.23 -5.18
CA ASP A 120 43.03 -15.26 -5.96
C ASP A 120 42.19 -14.31 -6.85
N GLY A 121 40.87 -14.46 -6.86
CA GLY A 121 39.97 -13.60 -7.63
C GLY A 121 38.49 -13.89 -7.41
N PRO A 122 37.60 -13.29 -8.22
CA PRO A 122 36.18 -13.61 -8.21
C PRO A 122 35.93 -15.10 -8.44
N VAL A 123 34.92 -15.63 -7.74
CA VAL A 123 34.55 -17.04 -7.85
C VAL A 123 33.50 -17.21 -8.94
N ASN A 124 33.63 -18.25 -9.76
CA ASN A 124 32.59 -18.65 -10.71
C ASN A 124 32.24 -20.14 -10.55
N TYR A 125 31.07 -20.54 -11.03
CA TYR A 125 30.58 -21.89 -10.77
C TYR A 125 31.34 -23.00 -11.51
N HIS A 126 31.96 -22.72 -12.66
CA HIS A 126 32.75 -23.69 -13.41
C HIS A 126 33.99 -24.16 -12.63
N MET A 127 34.58 -23.30 -11.80
CA MET A 127 35.69 -23.68 -10.90
C MET A 127 35.31 -24.81 -9.92
N PHE A 128 34.01 -25.05 -9.72
CA PHE A 128 33.46 -26.07 -8.83
C PHE A 128 32.82 -27.24 -9.58
N GLY A 129 32.91 -27.26 -10.91
CA GLY A 129 32.44 -28.37 -11.74
C GLY A 129 30.93 -28.43 -11.95
N VAL A 130 30.26 -27.28 -12.11
CA VAL A 130 28.87 -27.30 -12.63
C VAL A 130 28.82 -27.95 -14.01
N GLN A 131 27.75 -28.70 -14.29
CA GLN A 131 27.61 -29.45 -15.54
C GLN A 131 26.64 -28.78 -16.51
N GLY A 132 25.51 -28.26 -16.03
CA GLY A 132 24.51 -27.64 -16.90
C GLY A 132 23.94 -28.58 -17.96
N ASP A 133 23.79 -29.87 -17.62
CA ASP A 133 23.43 -30.94 -18.57
C ASP A 133 21.94 -31.33 -18.54
N GLY A 134 21.11 -30.61 -17.77
CA GLY A 134 19.71 -30.95 -17.57
C GLY A 134 19.42 -32.08 -16.57
N LYS A 135 20.46 -32.73 -16.02
CA LYS A 135 20.32 -33.94 -15.17
C LYS A 135 20.99 -33.80 -13.82
N ASN A 136 22.19 -33.22 -13.78
CA ASN A 136 22.93 -32.97 -12.57
C ASN A 136 22.16 -31.99 -11.67
N ASP A 137 22.26 -32.18 -10.35
CA ASP A 137 21.85 -31.15 -9.40
C ASP A 137 23.02 -30.19 -9.21
N ASP A 138 23.15 -29.24 -10.15
CA ASP A 138 24.18 -28.20 -10.18
C ASP A 138 24.18 -27.34 -8.90
N GLY A 139 23.05 -27.34 -8.18
CA GLY A 139 22.93 -26.70 -6.88
C GLY A 139 24.02 -27.13 -5.88
N LYS A 140 24.55 -28.36 -5.98
CA LYS A 140 25.65 -28.84 -5.12
C LYS A 140 26.93 -28.05 -5.36
N GLN A 141 27.33 -27.90 -6.62
CA GLN A 141 28.55 -27.19 -7.00
C GLN A 141 28.39 -25.67 -6.77
N ILE A 142 27.21 -25.13 -7.10
CA ILE A 142 26.86 -23.74 -6.79
C ILE A 142 26.98 -23.49 -5.27
N LYS A 143 26.48 -24.41 -4.43
CA LYS A 143 26.61 -24.28 -2.97
C LYS A 143 28.05 -24.26 -2.50
N LEU A 144 28.92 -25.12 -3.06
CA LEU A 144 30.35 -25.11 -2.72
C LEU A 144 31.02 -23.79 -3.12
N ALA A 145 30.71 -23.28 -4.32
CA ALA A 145 31.23 -21.99 -4.79
C ALA A 145 30.86 -20.85 -3.84
N HIS A 146 29.60 -20.79 -3.44
CA HIS A 146 29.10 -19.81 -2.48
C HIS A 146 29.73 -19.96 -1.08
N VAL A 147 29.89 -21.18 -0.58
CA VAL A 147 30.57 -21.42 0.72
C VAL A 147 32.02 -20.94 0.68
N PHE A 148 32.75 -21.23 -0.41
CA PHE A 148 34.11 -20.78 -0.60
C PHE A 148 34.17 -19.24 -0.71
N ALA A 149 33.33 -18.64 -1.56
CA ALA A 149 33.24 -17.20 -1.74
C ALA A 149 32.94 -16.46 -0.42
N ASN A 150 31.97 -16.94 0.35
CA ASN A 150 31.62 -16.36 1.65
C ASN A 150 32.79 -16.44 2.65
N LYS A 151 33.45 -17.61 2.74
CA LYS A 151 34.59 -17.82 3.63
C LYS A 151 35.75 -16.87 3.32
N HIS A 152 36.00 -16.63 2.04
CA HIS A 152 37.10 -15.80 1.56
C HIS A 152 36.71 -14.35 1.26
N ARG A 153 35.44 -13.97 1.49
CA ARG A 153 34.88 -12.65 1.21
C ARG A 153 35.05 -12.21 -0.25
N LEU A 154 34.93 -13.16 -1.18
CA LEU A 154 35.05 -12.94 -2.61
C LEU A 154 33.67 -12.81 -3.26
N PRO A 155 33.51 -11.97 -4.30
CA PRO A 155 32.27 -11.93 -5.06
C PRO A 155 32.12 -13.18 -5.93
N ILE A 156 30.88 -13.54 -6.25
CA ILE A 156 30.55 -14.49 -7.31
C ILE A 156 30.32 -13.71 -8.60
N ILE A 157 31.06 -14.01 -9.67
CA ILE A 157 30.83 -13.46 -11.00
C ILE A 157 30.60 -14.63 -11.96
N HIS A 158 29.36 -14.78 -12.41
CA HIS A 158 28.96 -15.88 -13.26
C HIS A 158 27.78 -15.44 -14.13
N ARG A 159 28.06 -14.97 -15.34
CA ARG A 159 27.15 -14.11 -16.13
C ARG A 159 26.28 -14.83 -17.16
N SER A 160 26.44 -16.14 -17.33
CA SER A 160 25.74 -16.92 -18.37
C SER A 160 25.78 -18.40 -18.06
N GLY A 161 24.88 -19.17 -18.67
CA GLY A 161 24.76 -20.61 -18.52
C GLY A 161 23.40 -21.00 -17.94
N GLU A 162 23.05 -22.28 -18.07
CA GLU A 162 21.81 -22.85 -17.54
C GLU A 162 22.17 -23.93 -16.52
N TYR A 163 21.54 -23.89 -15.33
CA TYR A 163 21.87 -24.77 -14.22
C TYR A 163 20.63 -25.33 -13.53
N TRP A 164 20.62 -26.62 -13.27
CA TRP A 164 19.48 -27.33 -12.68
C TRP A 164 19.66 -27.51 -11.19
N ILE A 165 18.75 -26.92 -10.41
CA ILE A 165 18.72 -27.05 -8.96
C ILE A 165 17.57 -27.99 -8.60
N GLY A 166 17.97 -29.22 -8.26
CA GLY A 166 17.08 -30.31 -7.89
C GLY A 166 16.77 -30.30 -6.40
N LYS A 167 17.54 -31.07 -5.61
CA LYS A 167 17.32 -31.26 -4.16
C LYS A 167 18.08 -30.26 -3.31
N THR A 168 19.05 -29.57 -3.88
CA THR A 168 19.90 -28.66 -3.11
C THR A 168 19.12 -27.43 -2.65
N ASN A 169 19.20 -27.17 -1.35
CA ASN A 169 18.57 -26.05 -0.65
C ASN A 169 19.62 -25.31 0.21
N SER A 170 19.25 -24.12 0.68
CA SER A 170 20.05 -23.29 1.59
C SER A 170 21.45 -23.01 1.05
N ILE A 171 21.54 -22.54 -0.21
CA ILE A 171 22.76 -22.01 -0.81
C ILE A 171 23.04 -20.64 -0.16
N PRO A 172 24.13 -20.48 0.61
CA PRO A 172 24.36 -19.28 1.41
C PRO A 172 24.92 -18.14 0.58
N ILE A 173 24.39 -16.93 0.68
CA ILE A 173 24.92 -15.73 0.02
C ILE A 173 25.27 -14.70 1.08
N SER A 174 26.55 -14.34 1.18
CA SER A 174 27.05 -13.31 2.10
C SER A 174 27.98 -12.30 1.43
N THR A 175 28.23 -12.45 0.12
CA THR A 175 29.04 -11.55 -0.71
C THR A 175 28.26 -11.13 -1.95
N ASN A 176 28.79 -10.14 -2.70
CA ASN A 176 28.17 -9.68 -3.94
C ASN A 176 28.10 -10.79 -4.99
N VAL A 177 27.02 -10.78 -5.78
CA VAL A 177 26.74 -11.79 -6.79
C VAL A 177 26.34 -11.09 -8.10
N GLU A 178 27.02 -11.47 -9.18
CA GLU A 178 26.70 -11.03 -10.53
C GLU A 178 26.33 -12.24 -11.40
N TRP A 179 25.04 -12.48 -11.54
CA TRP A 179 24.47 -13.57 -12.34
C TRP A 179 24.26 -13.22 -13.80
N GLY A 180 24.19 -11.94 -14.17
CA GLY A 180 23.96 -11.53 -15.56
C GLY A 180 22.77 -12.26 -16.18
N ASN A 181 23.02 -12.99 -17.27
CA ASN A 181 22.03 -13.77 -18.02
C ASN A 181 21.99 -15.26 -17.62
N THR A 182 22.57 -15.65 -16.49
CA THR A 182 22.48 -17.03 -15.97
C THR A 182 21.03 -17.42 -15.71
N ILE A 183 20.66 -18.65 -16.07
CA ILE A 183 19.33 -19.22 -15.85
C ILE A 183 19.41 -20.37 -14.84
N PHE A 184 18.57 -20.33 -13.82
CA PHE A 184 18.40 -21.41 -12.86
C PHE A 184 17.06 -22.12 -13.07
N HIS A 185 17.11 -23.42 -13.33
CA HIS A 185 15.96 -24.31 -13.43
C HIS A 185 15.68 -24.90 -12.05
N ILE A 186 14.61 -24.47 -11.40
CA ILE A 186 14.26 -24.93 -10.05
C ILE A 186 13.17 -25.99 -10.15
N ASN A 187 13.54 -27.23 -9.80
CA ASN A 187 12.56 -28.30 -9.68
C ASN A 187 11.80 -28.20 -8.35
N GLU A 188 10.61 -27.59 -8.39
CA GLU A 188 9.82 -27.28 -7.21
C GLU A 188 9.33 -28.52 -6.43
N LYS A 189 9.35 -29.73 -7.02
CA LYS A 189 8.98 -30.98 -6.32
C LYS A 189 9.86 -31.30 -5.12
N PHE A 190 11.05 -30.72 -5.06
CA PHE A 190 11.99 -30.89 -3.95
C PHE A 190 12.00 -29.69 -2.98
N ASN A 191 11.04 -28.77 -3.11
CA ASN A 191 10.90 -27.67 -2.16
C ASN A 191 10.49 -28.21 -0.78
N GLU A 192 10.98 -27.55 0.27
CA GLU A 192 10.66 -27.87 1.67
C GLU A 192 10.01 -26.65 2.34
N LYS A 193 9.27 -26.85 3.45
CA LYS A 193 8.52 -25.76 4.11
C LYS A 193 9.37 -24.66 4.75
N ALA A 194 10.61 -24.98 5.13
CA ALA A 194 11.47 -24.09 5.91
C ALA A 194 12.85 -23.85 5.27
N LYS A 195 13.04 -24.26 4.01
CA LYS A 195 14.34 -24.13 3.32
C LYS A 195 14.16 -23.56 1.92
N GLN A 196 14.52 -22.29 1.75
CA GLN A 196 14.63 -21.64 0.45
C GLN A 196 15.85 -22.16 -0.32
N ARG A 197 15.87 -21.93 -1.63
CA ARG A 197 16.98 -22.33 -2.51
C ARG A 197 18.23 -21.54 -2.16
N PHE A 198 18.10 -20.23 -2.04
CA PHE A 198 19.16 -19.31 -1.64
C PHE A 198 18.83 -18.61 -0.33
N VAL A 199 19.84 -18.30 0.47
CA VAL A 199 19.70 -17.58 1.75
C VAL A 199 20.74 -16.48 1.81
N VAL A 200 20.29 -15.23 1.71
CA VAL A 200 21.11 -14.04 1.91
C VAL A 200 21.21 -13.74 3.39
N GLN A 201 22.41 -13.88 3.95
CA GLN A 201 22.64 -13.82 5.39
C GLN A 201 23.88 -12.98 5.73
N SER A 202 23.83 -12.33 6.89
CA SER A 202 24.97 -11.62 7.46
C SER A 202 25.99 -12.61 8.02
N SER A 203 27.27 -12.22 8.03
CA SER A 203 28.29 -12.88 8.85
C SER A 203 28.22 -12.45 10.32
N LYS A 204 27.47 -11.40 10.65
CA LYS A 204 27.25 -10.92 12.02
C LYS A 204 26.09 -11.71 12.66
N THR A 205 26.25 -12.09 13.92
CA THR A 205 25.25 -12.88 14.65
C THR A 205 24.30 -11.99 15.43
N ALA A 206 23.01 -12.30 15.42
CA ALA A 206 22.03 -11.64 16.28
C ALA A 206 22.37 -11.83 17.76
N GLN A 207 22.18 -10.79 18.57
CA GLN A 207 22.54 -10.77 19.97
C GLN A 207 21.31 -10.51 20.84
N ARG A 208 21.19 -11.30 21.90
CA ARG A 208 20.15 -11.09 22.90
C ARG A 208 20.56 -9.92 23.79
N ILE A 209 19.74 -8.89 23.85
CA ILE A 209 19.97 -7.76 24.76
C ILE A 209 19.57 -8.20 26.17
N LYS A 210 20.49 -8.03 27.12
CA LYS A 210 20.26 -8.28 28.54
C LYS A 210 20.43 -6.95 29.27
N LEU A 211 19.31 -6.42 29.75
CA LEU A 211 19.29 -5.22 30.59
C LEU A 211 19.15 -5.65 32.04
N ASP A 212 19.79 -4.92 32.95
CA ASP A 212 19.48 -5.04 34.37
C ASP A 212 18.06 -4.49 34.67
N ASP A 213 17.58 -4.69 35.91
CA ASP A 213 16.21 -4.30 36.29
C ASP A 213 15.97 -2.79 36.16
N ALA A 214 16.98 -1.95 36.42
CA ALA A 214 16.87 -0.50 36.34
C ALA A 214 16.81 -0.03 34.88
N GLN A 215 17.68 -0.57 34.02
CA GLN A 215 17.68 -0.32 32.59
C GLN A 215 16.40 -0.81 31.92
N LYS A 216 15.92 -2.01 32.27
CA LYS A 216 14.65 -2.54 31.76
C LYS A 216 13.48 -1.64 32.12
N LEU A 217 13.40 -1.20 33.38
CA LEU A 217 12.35 -0.28 33.84
C LEU A 217 12.41 1.06 33.09
N SER A 218 13.62 1.59 32.87
CA SER A 218 13.82 2.83 32.13
C SER A 218 13.42 2.70 30.65
N LEU A 219 13.81 1.61 29.98
CA LEU A 219 13.41 1.29 28.62
C LEU A 219 11.88 1.23 28.50
N LEU A 220 11.20 0.44 29.32
CA LEU A 220 9.73 0.28 29.27
C LEU A 220 8.99 1.59 29.53
N LYS A 221 9.49 2.43 30.44
CA LYS A 221 8.93 3.75 30.69
C LYS A 221 9.03 4.66 29.46
N ASN A 222 10.13 4.58 28.72
CA ASN A 222 10.44 5.49 27.61
C ASN A 222 9.99 4.97 26.24
N LEU A 223 9.85 3.66 26.06
CA LEU A 223 9.39 3.03 24.82
C LEU A 223 7.89 3.25 24.62
N ARG A 224 7.55 4.37 23.99
CA ARG A 224 6.18 4.80 23.71
C ARG A 224 6.12 5.63 22.42
N PRO A 225 4.93 5.80 21.80
CA PRO A 225 4.79 6.61 20.60
C PRO A 225 5.41 8.00 20.74
N GLY A 226 6.16 8.41 19.71
CA GLY A 226 6.87 9.70 19.65
C GLY A 226 8.27 9.73 20.29
N VAL A 227 8.74 8.64 20.92
CA VAL A 227 10.13 8.56 21.39
C VAL A 227 11.11 8.57 20.23
N THR A 228 12.26 9.24 20.42
CA THR A 228 13.30 9.36 19.38
C THR A 228 14.68 8.91 19.86
N VAL A 229 14.86 8.69 21.17
CA VAL A 229 16.12 8.27 21.79
C VAL A 229 15.83 7.29 22.92
N LEU A 230 16.58 6.18 22.96
CA LEU A 230 16.57 5.15 23.98
C LEU A 230 18.03 4.88 24.43
N PRO A 231 18.54 5.62 25.42
CA PRO A 231 19.94 5.53 25.83
C PRO A 231 20.38 4.13 26.28
N GLU A 232 19.45 3.34 26.82
CA GLU A 232 19.68 1.95 27.26
C GLU A 232 20.10 1.04 26.10
N LEU A 233 19.87 1.47 24.85
CA LEU A 233 20.20 0.72 23.65
C LEU A 233 21.39 1.30 22.89
N ALA A 234 22.06 2.35 23.39
CA ALA A 234 23.13 3.06 22.68
C ALA A 234 24.31 2.15 22.26
N GLU A 235 24.64 1.13 23.06
CA GLU A 235 25.69 0.16 22.72
C GLU A 235 25.34 -0.72 21.50
N PHE A 236 24.05 -0.82 21.14
CA PHE A 236 23.55 -1.59 20.00
C PHE A 236 23.37 -0.73 18.76
N LYS A 237 24.15 0.35 18.62
CA LYS A 237 24.17 1.14 17.38
C LYS A 237 24.46 0.28 16.17
N ASN A 238 23.92 0.69 15.02
CA ASN A 238 23.98 -0.07 13.77
C ASN A 238 23.33 -1.46 13.87
N CYS A 239 22.30 -1.60 14.72
CA CYS A 239 21.48 -2.79 14.80
C CYS A 239 20.01 -2.47 14.51
N LEU A 240 19.35 -3.39 13.80
CA LEU A 240 17.90 -3.50 13.84
C LEU A 240 17.52 -4.20 15.15
N VAL A 241 16.64 -3.62 15.95
CA VAL A 241 16.21 -4.16 17.24
C VAL A 241 14.75 -4.58 17.15
N THR A 242 14.45 -5.78 17.63
CA THR A 242 13.07 -6.27 17.84
C THR A 242 12.80 -6.42 19.33
N ILE A 243 11.64 -5.96 19.77
CA ILE A 243 11.10 -6.23 21.11
C ILE A 243 9.75 -6.95 20.97
N VAL A 244 9.53 -7.99 21.75
CA VAL A 244 8.28 -8.78 21.75
C VAL A 244 7.84 -9.05 23.17
N ASP A 245 6.55 -8.90 23.44
CA ASP A 245 5.88 -9.43 24.62
C ASP A 245 4.90 -10.54 24.19
N ALA A 246 5.30 -11.79 24.41
CA ALA A 246 4.45 -12.94 24.09
C ALA A 246 3.27 -13.10 25.09
N ASN A 247 3.30 -12.40 26.22
CA ASN A 247 2.22 -12.43 27.21
C ASN A 247 1.11 -11.41 26.90
N ASP A 248 1.33 -10.50 25.96
CA ASP A 248 0.33 -9.53 25.49
C ASP A 248 -0.03 -9.81 24.03
N GLN A 249 -1.24 -10.34 23.83
CA GLN A 249 -1.75 -10.72 22.51
C GLN A 249 -2.65 -9.63 21.93
N ILE A 250 -2.38 -9.24 20.69
CA ILE A 250 -3.11 -8.25 19.92
C ILE A 250 -3.42 -8.75 18.51
N GLY A 251 -4.24 -8.02 17.75
CA GLY A 251 -4.51 -8.39 16.35
C GLY A 251 -5.28 -9.67 16.19
N PHE A 252 -6.21 -9.95 17.09
CA PHE A 252 -7.11 -11.09 16.97
C PHE A 252 -7.85 -11.04 15.64
N ARG A 253 -7.74 -12.10 14.85
CA ARG A 253 -8.27 -12.12 13.50
C ARG A 253 -9.73 -12.58 13.49
N ALA A 254 -10.60 -11.81 12.86
CA ALA A 254 -12.02 -12.15 12.76
C ALA A 254 -12.28 -13.31 11.77
N GLY A 255 -13.07 -14.30 12.20
CA GLY A 255 -13.58 -15.38 11.35
C GLY A 255 -13.43 -16.76 12.00
N ALA A 256 -14.39 -17.66 11.77
CA ALA A 256 -14.44 -18.97 12.45
C ALA A 256 -13.19 -19.83 12.24
N LYS A 257 -12.60 -19.80 11.03
CA LYS A 257 -11.34 -20.50 10.70
C LYS A 257 -10.09 -19.90 11.35
N TYR A 258 -10.20 -18.74 11.99
CA TYR A 258 -9.09 -18.01 12.60
C TYR A 258 -9.25 -17.89 14.12
N LYS A 259 -10.13 -18.70 14.72
CA LYS A 259 -10.40 -18.66 16.16
C LYS A 259 -9.09 -18.80 16.96
N GLY A 260 -8.79 -17.79 17.76
CA GLY A 260 -7.57 -17.73 18.58
C GLY A 260 -6.31 -17.28 17.83
N GLN A 261 -6.39 -16.95 16.53
CA GLN A 261 -5.25 -16.37 15.81
C GLN A 261 -5.06 -14.92 16.24
N SER A 262 -3.90 -14.62 16.79
CA SER A 262 -3.44 -13.30 17.25
C SER A 262 -1.95 -13.13 16.97
N TRP A 263 -1.40 -12.00 17.42
CA TRP A 263 0.01 -11.66 17.36
C TRP A 263 0.49 -11.26 18.75
N ASP A 264 1.70 -11.67 19.10
CA ASP A 264 2.42 -11.07 20.21
C ASP A 264 2.54 -9.55 19.97
N ARG A 265 2.47 -8.74 21.02
CA ARG A 265 2.81 -7.33 20.89
C ARG A 265 4.29 -7.25 20.54
N GLU A 266 4.58 -6.77 19.33
CA GLU A 266 5.92 -6.68 18.79
C GLU A 266 6.18 -5.29 18.22
N GLU A 267 7.44 -4.87 18.33
CA GLU A 267 7.95 -3.63 17.78
C GLU A 267 9.35 -3.82 17.18
N LEU A 268 9.65 -3.02 16.15
CA LEU A 268 10.85 -3.04 15.33
C LEU A 268 11.34 -1.61 15.07
N PHE A 269 12.60 -1.34 15.40
CA PHE A 269 13.27 -0.06 15.12
C PHE A 269 14.76 -0.27 14.94
N TYR A 270 15.45 0.66 14.32
CA TYR A 270 16.90 0.63 14.14
C TYR A 270 17.56 1.63 15.08
N VAL A 271 18.71 1.27 15.66
CA VAL A 271 19.43 2.11 16.63
C VAL A 271 20.64 2.78 15.97
N GLU A 272 20.67 4.10 16.06
CA GLU A 272 21.75 5.00 15.69
C GLU A 272 22.61 5.38 16.90
N GLU A 273 23.61 6.22 16.68
CA GLU A 273 24.49 6.78 17.71
C GLU A 273 23.71 7.33 18.92
N GLU A 274 24.26 7.09 20.13
CA GLU A 274 23.70 7.53 21.42
C GLU A 274 22.25 7.05 21.68
N GLY A 275 21.85 5.93 21.06
CA GLY A 275 20.52 5.34 21.27
C GLY A 275 19.41 6.03 20.50
N ARG A 276 19.72 6.93 19.56
CA ARG A 276 18.72 7.51 18.66
C ARG A 276 18.05 6.41 17.85
N ILE A 277 16.74 6.47 17.65
CA ILE A 277 16.02 5.41 16.92
C ILE A 277 15.49 5.89 15.56
N VAL A 278 15.45 4.96 14.62
CA VAL A 278 14.79 5.07 13.31
C VAL A 278 13.66 4.06 13.24
N GLY A 279 12.48 4.51 12.84
CA GLY A 279 11.25 3.73 12.88
C GLY A 279 10.41 4.13 14.08
N ASP A 280 9.22 4.69 13.81
CA ASP A 280 8.32 5.16 14.86
C ASP A 280 7.89 4.01 15.78
N ILE A 281 7.68 4.30 17.06
CA ILE A 281 7.08 3.34 18.00
C ILE A 281 5.55 3.45 17.91
N ALA A 282 4.88 2.31 17.67
CA ALA A 282 3.44 2.25 17.49
C ALA A 282 2.68 1.91 18.78
N TRP A 283 3.34 1.28 19.75
CA TRP A 283 2.69 0.73 20.93
C TRP A 283 3.42 1.08 22.23
N HIS A 284 2.67 1.08 23.33
CA HIS A 284 3.24 1.00 24.66
C HIS A 284 3.47 -0.48 25.04
N PHE A 285 4.48 -0.73 25.86
CA PHE A 285 4.80 -2.06 26.40
C PHE A 285 4.78 -2.01 27.92
N ASN A 286 4.05 -2.94 28.54
CA ASN A 286 4.08 -3.14 29.99
C ASN A 286 5.26 -4.00 30.42
N ASP A 287 5.65 -4.96 29.57
CA ASP A 287 6.81 -5.82 29.74
C ASP A 287 7.34 -6.28 28.35
N TYR A 288 8.38 -7.09 28.33
CA TYR A 288 8.80 -7.86 27.15
C TYR A 288 9.34 -9.24 27.55
N THR A 289 9.03 -10.24 26.72
CA THR A 289 9.63 -11.57 26.81
C THR A 289 10.90 -11.65 25.95
N THR A 290 11.00 -10.83 24.90
CA THR A 290 12.16 -10.79 24.03
C THR A 290 12.63 -9.40 23.61
N LEU A 291 13.96 -9.22 23.60
CA LEU A 291 14.64 -8.03 23.12
C LEU A 291 15.94 -8.45 22.43
N THR A 292 16.05 -8.25 21.12
CA THR A 292 17.13 -8.81 20.30
C THR A 292 17.66 -7.77 19.33
N ALA A 293 18.98 -7.62 19.26
CA ALA A 293 19.69 -6.83 18.26
C ALA A 293 20.14 -7.70 17.08
N TYR A 294 19.88 -7.24 15.87
CA TYR A 294 20.35 -7.81 14.61
C TYR A 294 21.36 -6.84 13.99
N PRO A 295 22.66 -7.09 14.13
CA PRO A 295 23.68 -6.19 13.60
C PRO A 295 23.58 -6.04 12.09
N CYS A 296 23.60 -4.81 11.60
CA CYS A 296 23.62 -4.52 10.18
C CYS A 296 25.07 -4.57 9.65
N ASP A 297 25.26 -5.11 8.45
CA ASP A 297 26.55 -5.07 7.77
C ASP A 297 26.89 -3.65 7.32
N ASP A 298 28.17 -3.27 7.32
CA ASP A 298 28.60 -1.87 7.09
C ASP A 298 28.59 -1.46 5.61
N SER A 299 28.16 -2.36 4.73
CA SER A 299 28.06 -2.18 3.28
C SER A 299 26.85 -2.89 2.70
N TYR A 300 26.43 -2.46 1.51
CA TYR A 300 25.38 -3.15 0.77
C TYR A 300 25.91 -4.44 0.11
N LEU A 301 25.08 -5.48 0.14
CA LEU A 301 25.25 -6.66 -0.71
C LEU A 301 24.32 -6.51 -1.91
N THR A 302 24.86 -6.66 -3.12
CA THR A 302 24.10 -6.63 -4.36
C THR A 302 24.06 -8.01 -5.01
N ILE A 303 22.86 -8.46 -5.38
CA ILE A 303 22.62 -9.59 -6.28
C ILE A 303 22.06 -9.03 -7.58
N ASP A 304 22.83 -9.12 -8.65
CA ASP A 304 22.50 -8.53 -9.95
C ASP A 304 22.32 -9.59 -11.03
N GLY A 305 21.21 -9.55 -11.74
CA GLY A 305 20.91 -10.50 -12.82
C GLY A 305 20.32 -11.82 -12.32
N GLY A 306 20.11 -12.74 -13.27
CA GLY A 306 19.57 -14.07 -13.03
C GLY A 306 18.14 -14.25 -13.53
N GLY A 307 17.94 -15.27 -14.35
CA GLY A 307 16.63 -15.81 -14.74
C GLY A 307 16.30 -17.05 -13.93
N PHE A 308 15.02 -17.25 -13.58
CA PHE A 308 14.56 -18.47 -12.94
C PHE A 308 13.40 -19.09 -13.69
N LEU A 309 13.55 -20.36 -14.04
CA LEU A 309 12.50 -21.19 -14.60
C LEU A 309 12.04 -22.18 -13.52
N LEU A 310 10.76 -22.16 -13.22
CA LEU A 310 10.14 -22.96 -12.16
C LEU A 310 9.30 -24.08 -12.77
N SER A 311 9.34 -25.27 -12.18
CA SER A 311 8.56 -26.40 -12.70
C SER A 311 7.05 -26.20 -12.63
N GLY A 312 6.53 -25.37 -11.73
CA GLY A 312 5.10 -25.11 -11.53
C GLY A 312 4.39 -26.13 -10.62
N ASP A 313 5.15 -27.03 -10.01
CA ASP A 313 4.63 -28.21 -9.31
C ASP A 313 5.34 -28.42 -7.97
N MET A 314 4.65 -28.07 -6.87
CA MET A 314 5.14 -28.24 -5.50
C MET A 314 4.79 -29.66 -5.00
N PRO A 315 5.52 -30.20 -4.01
CA PRO A 315 5.22 -31.52 -3.47
C PRO A 315 3.86 -31.58 -2.75
N GLY A 316 3.06 -32.56 -3.13
CA GLY A 316 1.81 -32.93 -2.46
C GLY A 316 0.56 -32.26 -3.05
N ASP A 317 -0.57 -32.96 -2.93
CA ASP A 317 -1.85 -32.55 -3.52
C ASP A 317 -2.88 -32.03 -2.51
N THR A 318 -2.61 -32.20 -1.22
CA THR A 318 -3.50 -31.80 -0.11
C THR A 318 -2.85 -30.76 0.77
N TYR A 319 -3.57 -29.66 1.02
CA TYR A 319 -3.08 -28.55 1.83
C TYR A 319 -2.53 -29.00 3.17
N ASP A 320 -1.25 -28.70 3.41
CA ASP A 320 -0.58 -28.99 4.68
C ASP A 320 0.36 -27.86 5.15
N GLY A 321 0.40 -26.73 4.44
CA GLY A 321 1.18 -25.55 4.80
C GLY A 321 1.85 -24.89 3.60
N TYR A 322 2.65 -23.86 3.88
CA TYR A 322 3.41 -23.14 2.86
C TYR A 322 4.75 -23.81 2.61
N TYR A 323 5.10 -23.93 1.34
CA TYR A 323 6.43 -24.38 0.92
C TYR A 323 7.32 -23.23 0.52
N SER A 324 8.60 -23.33 0.86
CA SER A 324 9.61 -22.33 0.52
C SER A 324 10.12 -22.51 -0.89
N ASN A 325 10.32 -21.39 -1.58
CA ASN A 325 10.97 -21.33 -2.88
C ASN A 325 11.91 -20.10 -2.91
N GLY A 326 12.77 -20.02 -3.93
CA GLY A 326 13.55 -18.83 -4.26
C GLY A 326 14.57 -18.44 -3.18
N ILE A 327 14.55 -17.18 -2.76
CA ILE A 327 15.57 -16.47 -2.00
C ILE A 327 15.00 -15.98 -0.67
N ARG A 328 15.62 -16.40 0.44
CA ARG A 328 15.39 -15.81 1.77
C ARG A 328 16.38 -14.67 2.00
N ILE A 329 15.90 -13.53 2.49
CA ILE A 329 16.69 -12.34 2.79
C ILE A 329 16.61 -12.05 4.28
N GLU A 330 17.71 -12.29 4.97
CA GLU A 330 17.90 -12.06 6.41
C GLU A 330 19.08 -11.12 6.70
N ARG A 331 19.63 -10.52 5.65
CA ARG A 331 20.71 -9.54 5.73
C ARG A 331 20.16 -8.16 5.42
N SER A 332 20.30 -7.23 6.36
CA SER A 332 20.06 -5.80 6.13
C SER A 332 20.99 -5.25 5.05
N ARG A 333 20.65 -4.09 4.46
CA ARG A 333 21.44 -3.46 3.38
C ARG A 333 21.64 -4.41 2.20
N THR A 334 20.55 -5.01 1.72
CA THR A 334 20.57 -5.93 0.57
C THR A 334 19.82 -5.32 -0.61
N VAL A 335 20.43 -5.35 -1.79
CA VAL A 335 19.81 -4.98 -3.07
C VAL A 335 19.75 -6.21 -3.96
N ILE A 336 18.56 -6.59 -4.41
CA ILE A 336 18.38 -7.61 -5.45
C ILE A 336 17.77 -6.94 -6.66
N ARG A 337 18.40 -7.08 -7.82
CA ARG A 337 17.96 -6.40 -9.03
C ARG A 337 18.14 -7.17 -10.33
N ASN A 338 17.38 -6.73 -11.34
CA ASN A 338 17.47 -7.19 -12.72
C ASN A 338 17.17 -8.70 -12.87
N GLN A 339 16.07 -9.14 -12.28
CA GLN A 339 15.69 -10.56 -12.25
C GLN A 339 14.35 -10.84 -12.96
N TRP A 340 14.26 -12.00 -13.58
CA TRP A 340 13.04 -12.47 -14.23
C TRP A 340 12.71 -13.89 -13.79
N MET A 341 11.43 -14.14 -13.51
CA MET A 341 10.92 -15.46 -13.15
C MET A 341 9.75 -15.86 -14.04
N GLY A 342 9.81 -17.12 -14.50
CA GLY A 342 8.77 -17.76 -15.30
C GLY A 342 8.66 -19.25 -15.00
N LEU A 343 7.66 -19.88 -15.62
CA LEU A 343 7.55 -21.33 -15.63
C LEU A 343 8.43 -21.90 -16.74
N GLU A 344 8.86 -23.14 -16.55
CA GLU A 344 9.50 -23.92 -17.62
C GLU A 344 8.66 -23.89 -18.91
N PRO A 345 9.29 -23.85 -20.10
CA PRO A 345 8.57 -23.83 -21.37
C PRO A 345 7.56 -24.99 -21.48
N GLY A 346 6.30 -24.65 -21.76
CA GLY A 346 5.20 -25.61 -21.87
C GLY A 346 4.53 -25.99 -20.54
N ASN A 347 5.10 -25.62 -19.38
CA ASN A 347 4.52 -25.91 -18.08
C ASN A 347 3.42 -24.92 -17.68
N ARG A 348 2.62 -25.33 -16.69
CA ARG A 348 1.58 -24.52 -16.03
C ARG A 348 1.69 -24.65 -14.51
N ASP A 349 1.14 -23.69 -13.78
CA ASP A 349 1.02 -23.80 -12.32
C ASP A 349 -0.04 -24.85 -11.97
N ILE A 350 0.41 -26.06 -11.65
CA ILE A 350 -0.45 -27.18 -11.28
C ILE A 350 -0.43 -27.46 -9.76
N SER A 351 0.42 -26.74 -9.02
CA SER A 351 0.57 -26.90 -7.57
C SER A 351 -0.77 -26.80 -6.83
N MET A 352 -1.01 -27.72 -5.91
CA MET A 352 -2.12 -27.65 -4.95
C MET A 352 -1.70 -27.06 -3.59
N GLN A 353 -0.39 -26.85 -3.40
CA GLN A 353 0.17 -26.21 -2.21
C GLN A 353 0.43 -24.72 -2.43
N PRO A 354 0.29 -23.90 -1.38
CA PRO A 354 0.67 -22.51 -1.43
C PRO A 354 2.20 -22.33 -1.34
N ARG A 355 2.70 -21.30 -2.04
CA ARG A 355 4.10 -20.88 -1.99
C ARG A 355 4.28 -19.74 -1.00
N SER A 356 5.36 -19.79 -0.23
CA SER A 356 5.67 -18.78 0.80
C SER A 356 6.26 -17.48 0.24
N GLY A 357 6.37 -17.30 -1.09
CA GLY A 357 7.11 -16.18 -1.71
C GLY A 357 8.42 -16.66 -2.32
N PHE A 358 8.72 -16.20 -3.55
CA PHE A 358 10.03 -16.37 -4.16
C PHE A 358 11.07 -15.47 -3.51
N TYR A 359 10.72 -14.24 -3.13
CA TYR A 359 11.54 -13.44 -2.20
C TYR A 359 10.88 -13.43 -0.84
N ASN A 360 11.61 -13.81 0.20
CA ASN A 360 11.14 -13.82 1.58
C ASN A 360 12.03 -12.95 2.46
N PHE A 361 11.53 -11.79 2.88
CA PHE A 361 12.24 -10.89 3.79
C PHE A 361 11.96 -11.23 5.25
N SER A 362 12.99 -11.25 6.10
CA SER A 362 12.82 -11.51 7.52
C SER A 362 13.82 -10.71 8.33
N ARG A 363 13.33 -9.76 9.15
CA ARG A 363 14.15 -8.97 10.10
C ARG A 363 15.27 -8.22 9.38
N VAL A 364 14.88 -7.40 8.41
CA VAL A 364 15.81 -6.62 7.58
C VAL A 364 15.60 -5.13 7.77
N PHE A 365 16.71 -4.41 7.68
CA PHE A 365 16.75 -2.97 7.57
C PHE A 365 17.26 -2.58 6.19
N ASP A 366 16.62 -1.58 5.57
CA ASP A 366 17.15 -0.86 4.41
C ASP A 366 17.51 -1.79 3.24
N SER A 367 16.49 -2.44 2.68
CA SER A 367 16.66 -3.44 1.62
C SER A 367 15.75 -3.18 0.44
N THR A 368 16.22 -3.49 -0.77
CA THR A 368 15.57 -3.12 -2.03
C THR A 368 15.39 -4.31 -2.97
N LEU A 369 14.20 -4.42 -3.55
CA LEU A 369 13.96 -5.16 -4.79
C LEU A 369 13.80 -4.16 -5.93
N GLU A 370 14.51 -4.36 -7.04
CA GLU A 370 14.51 -3.43 -8.17
C GLU A 370 14.52 -4.14 -9.53
N ASN A 371 13.68 -3.69 -10.48
CA ASN A 371 13.64 -4.23 -11.85
C ASN A 371 13.40 -5.75 -11.87
N ILE A 372 12.27 -6.19 -11.28
CA ILE A 372 11.96 -7.62 -11.15
C ILE A 372 10.63 -7.97 -11.79
N ARG A 373 10.61 -9.07 -12.56
CA ARG A 373 9.38 -9.69 -13.04
C ARG A 373 9.08 -10.98 -12.29
N LEU A 374 7.95 -11.02 -11.56
CA LEU A 374 7.48 -12.18 -10.78
C LEU A 374 6.28 -12.89 -11.41
N ILE A 375 6.16 -14.18 -11.12
CA ILE A 375 4.95 -14.97 -11.39
C ILE A 375 3.88 -14.63 -10.34
N PRO A 376 2.71 -14.09 -10.73
CA PRO A 376 1.55 -14.12 -9.87
C PRO A 376 1.03 -15.55 -9.86
N TRP A 377 0.98 -16.21 -8.71
CA TRP A 377 0.58 -17.62 -8.64
C TRP A 377 -0.93 -17.79 -8.68
N GLU A 378 -1.39 -18.88 -9.30
CA GLU A 378 -2.80 -19.22 -9.34
C GLU A 378 -3.23 -19.77 -7.97
N GLN A 379 -4.25 -19.16 -7.36
CA GLN A 379 -4.95 -19.78 -6.22
C GLN A 379 -6.26 -20.43 -6.68
N ASN A 380 -6.96 -19.76 -7.60
CA ASN A 380 -8.15 -20.33 -8.20
C ASN A 380 -7.76 -21.20 -9.38
N ARG A 381 -8.63 -22.14 -9.73
CA ARG A 381 -8.53 -22.98 -10.92
C ARG A 381 -9.82 -22.89 -11.72
N ALA A 382 -9.76 -23.29 -12.99
CA ALA A 382 -10.94 -23.42 -13.84
C ALA A 382 -11.99 -24.35 -13.22
N ASP A 383 -11.54 -25.46 -12.62
CA ASP A 383 -12.37 -26.28 -11.73
C ASP A 383 -12.37 -25.68 -10.31
N PRO A 384 -13.50 -25.15 -9.81
CA PRO A 384 -13.60 -24.57 -8.47
C PRO A 384 -13.32 -25.56 -7.34
N LYS A 385 -13.38 -26.88 -7.58
CA LYS A 385 -13.05 -27.91 -6.58
C LYS A 385 -11.55 -28.04 -6.35
N ARG A 386 -10.72 -27.54 -7.27
CA ARG A 386 -9.25 -27.62 -7.22
C ARG A 386 -8.57 -26.33 -6.76
N ARG A 387 -9.23 -25.54 -5.91
CA ARG A 387 -8.63 -24.30 -5.40
C ARG A 387 -7.52 -24.60 -4.40
N VAL A 388 -6.44 -23.83 -4.46
CA VAL A 388 -5.42 -23.82 -3.41
C VAL A 388 -6.05 -23.26 -2.14
N ALA A 389 -5.92 -23.99 -1.02
CA ALA A 389 -6.67 -23.69 0.20
C ALA A 389 -6.24 -22.39 0.92
N ALA A 390 -5.05 -21.87 0.60
CA ALA A 390 -4.49 -20.67 1.19
C ALA A 390 -4.01 -19.67 0.12
N GLY A 391 -3.63 -18.47 0.55
CA GLY A 391 -2.96 -17.51 -0.34
C GLY A 391 -1.64 -18.08 -0.84
N THR A 392 -1.22 -17.72 -2.04
CA THR A 392 0.08 -18.11 -2.61
C THR A 392 0.77 -16.85 -3.11
N TYR A 393 2.07 -16.71 -2.83
CA TYR A 393 2.77 -15.43 -2.96
C TYR A 393 4.03 -15.54 -3.82
N GLY A 394 4.35 -14.47 -4.54
CA GLY A 394 5.62 -14.26 -5.22
C GLY A 394 6.64 -13.52 -4.35
N ILE A 395 6.18 -12.69 -3.42
CA ILE A 395 7.00 -12.04 -2.39
C ILE A 395 6.30 -12.20 -1.05
N SER A 396 7.05 -12.45 0.00
CA SER A 396 6.56 -12.32 1.37
C SER A 396 7.61 -11.63 2.23
N GLY A 397 7.17 -11.16 3.38
CA GLY A 397 8.06 -10.45 4.27
C GLY A 397 7.48 -10.29 5.66
N ALA A 398 8.35 -10.30 6.66
CA ALA A 398 8.00 -9.90 8.01
C ALA A 398 9.14 -9.14 8.69
N ARG A 399 8.80 -8.13 9.50
CA ARG A 399 9.76 -7.33 10.27
C ARG A 399 10.74 -6.62 9.33
N MET A 400 10.17 -5.81 8.45
CA MET A 400 10.91 -5.04 7.44
C MET A 400 10.92 -3.57 7.84
N LEU A 401 12.08 -2.95 7.94
CA LEU A 401 12.21 -1.51 8.19
C LEU A 401 12.95 -0.83 7.02
N ASN A 402 12.43 0.30 6.54
CA ASN A 402 13.01 1.08 5.45
C ASN A 402 13.21 0.29 4.13
N CYS A 403 12.28 -0.61 3.78
CA CYS A 403 12.40 -1.40 2.56
C CYS A 403 11.75 -0.70 1.35
N THR A 404 12.30 -0.93 0.16
CA THR A 404 11.78 -0.36 -1.10
C THR A 404 11.59 -1.43 -2.17
N PHE A 405 10.41 -1.46 -2.77
CA PHE A 405 10.12 -2.23 -3.98
C PHE A 405 9.96 -1.26 -5.14
N ARG A 406 10.86 -1.35 -6.13
CA ARG A 406 10.91 -0.43 -7.27
C ARG A 406 10.86 -1.17 -8.60
N ASN A 407 10.04 -0.68 -9.53
CA ASN A 407 9.97 -1.23 -10.88
C ASN A 407 9.72 -2.74 -10.91
N LEU A 408 8.78 -3.21 -10.08
CA LEU A 408 8.37 -4.61 -10.04
C LEU A 408 7.14 -4.81 -10.92
N THR A 409 7.13 -5.91 -11.68
CA THR A 409 5.98 -6.32 -12.50
C THR A 409 5.50 -7.70 -12.09
N ALA A 410 4.22 -7.81 -11.72
CA ALA A 410 3.56 -9.06 -11.35
C ALA A 410 2.03 -8.92 -11.42
N GLU A 411 1.51 -8.82 -12.65
CA GLU A 411 0.09 -8.68 -12.89
C GLU A 411 -0.56 -10.01 -13.26
N GLY A 412 -1.73 -10.28 -12.68
CA GLY A 412 -2.50 -11.48 -12.93
C GLY A 412 -4.00 -11.17 -13.02
N THR A 413 -4.75 -12.18 -13.46
CA THR A 413 -6.22 -12.16 -13.51
C THR A 413 -6.86 -12.65 -12.20
N TRP A 414 -8.19 -12.81 -12.17
CA TRP A 414 -8.93 -13.40 -11.04
C TRP A 414 -8.54 -14.85 -10.70
N LEU A 415 -7.86 -15.57 -11.61
CA LEU A 415 -7.27 -16.88 -11.30
C LEU A 415 -6.14 -16.77 -10.27
N HIS A 416 -5.42 -15.66 -10.32
CA HIS A 416 -4.24 -15.41 -9.52
C HIS A 416 -4.61 -14.80 -8.16
N TRP A 417 -3.79 -15.09 -7.15
CA TRP A 417 -3.90 -14.44 -5.84
C TRP A 417 -3.23 -13.06 -5.86
N GLY A 418 -2.51 -12.68 -4.81
CA GLY A 418 -1.70 -11.48 -4.76
C GLY A 418 -0.21 -11.80 -4.87
N VAL A 419 0.54 -10.93 -5.56
CA VAL A 419 2.00 -11.11 -5.69
C VAL A 419 2.70 -11.03 -4.34
N PHE A 420 2.25 -10.19 -3.39
CA PHE A 420 2.87 -10.15 -2.08
C PHE A 420 1.91 -10.10 -0.90
N GLY A 421 2.36 -10.67 0.22
CA GLY A 421 1.70 -10.65 1.52
C GLY A 421 2.74 -10.48 2.63
N THR A 422 2.62 -9.41 3.41
CA THR A 422 3.63 -9.03 4.42
C THR A 422 3.01 -8.73 5.78
N ASN A 423 3.85 -8.64 6.83
CA ASN A 423 3.46 -8.34 8.20
C ASN A 423 4.54 -7.51 8.92
N LEU A 424 4.16 -6.64 9.84
CA LEU A 424 5.10 -5.90 10.70
C LEU A 424 6.15 -5.16 9.86
N ASN A 425 5.70 -4.29 8.95
CA ASN A 425 6.62 -3.49 8.13
C ASN A 425 6.56 -2.03 8.57
N LYS A 426 7.69 -1.33 8.49
CA LYS A 426 7.80 0.09 8.78
C LYS A 426 8.55 0.83 7.69
N ASN A 427 8.08 2.02 7.33
CA ASN A 427 8.64 2.87 6.29
C ASN A 427 8.82 2.11 4.97
N PHE A 428 7.73 1.51 4.49
CA PHE A 428 7.74 0.65 3.30
C PHE A 428 7.33 1.45 2.06
N ARG A 429 8.10 1.33 0.98
CA ARG A 429 7.90 2.07 -0.27
C ARG A 429 7.68 1.14 -1.45
N ILE A 430 6.69 1.47 -2.28
CA ILE A 430 6.35 0.78 -3.53
C ILE A 430 6.32 1.84 -4.63
N GLU A 431 7.22 1.70 -5.61
CA GLU A 431 7.52 2.77 -6.56
C GLU A 431 7.56 2.24 -7.99
N ASN A 432 6.90 2.93 -8.92
CA ASN A 432 6.95 2.59 -10.34
C ASN A 432 6.58 1.11 -10.62
N CYS A 433 5.61 0.56 -9.87
CA CYS A 433 5.31 -0.87 -9.90
C CYS A 433 4.00 -1.19 -10.63
N ARG A 434 3.91 -2.39 -11.22
CA ARG A 434 2.68 -2.95 -11.80
C ARG A 434 2.37 -4.29 -11.11
N LEU A 435 1.54 -4.26 -10.07
CA LEU A 435 1.32 -5.40 -9.17
C LEU A 435 -0.14 -5.78 -9.08
N ASN A 436 -0.47 -7.08 -9.07
CA ASN A 436 -1.87 -7.49 -8.93
C ASN A 436 -2.48 -7.16 -7.56
N ARG A 437 -1.65 -6.96 -6.53
CA ARG A 437 -2.08 -6.73 -5.14
C ARG A 437 -0.99 -6.05 -4.32
N VAL A 438 -1.42 -5.19 -3.39
CA VAL A 438 -0.65 -4.78 -2.21
C VAL A 438 -1.34 -5.35 -0.97
N ASP A 439 -0.72 -6.30 -0.26
CA ASP A 439 -1.32 -6.91 0.93
C ASP A 439 -0.42 -6.83 2.15
N VAL A 440 -0.90 -6.13 3.17
CA VAL A 440 -0.34 -6.18 4.52
C VAL A 440 -1.39 -6.79 5.43
N HIS A 441 -1.11 -7.99 5.92
CA HIS A 441 -2.03 -8.73 6.78
C HIS A 441 -2.13 -8.04 8.14
N PHE A 442 -0.98 -7.92 8.82
CA PHE A 442 -0.89 -7.34 10.13
C PHE A 442 0.16 -6.23 10.17
N HIS A 443 -0.29 -5.03 10.56
CA HIS A 443 0.54 -3.92 11.02
C HIS A 443 1.63 -3.41 10.06
N CYS A 444 1.25 -2.54 9.13
CA CYS A 444 2.18 -1.62 8.45
C CYS A 444 2.25 -0.29 9.21
N TRP A 445 3.44 0.30 9.37
CA TRP A 445 3.58 1.66 9.88
C TRP A 445 4.34 2.52 8.88
N ASN A 446 3.68 3.53 8.31
CA ASN A 446 4.17 4.30 7.16
C ASN A 446 4.31 3.44 5.88
N LEU A 447 3.42 3.68 4.90
CA LEU A 447 3.40 3.03 3.59
C LEU A 447 3.28 4.08 2.48
N THR A 448 4.18 4.04 1.50
CA THR A 448 4.09 4.87 0.30
C THR A 448 3.91 4.00 -0.94
N ILE A 449 2.90 4.31 -1.74
CA ILE A 449 2.65 3.72 -3.06
C ILE A 449 2.64 4.87 -4.06
N GLN A 450 3.59 4.89 -4.99
CA GLN A 450 3.75 5.99 -5.93
C GLN A 450 3.99 5.50 -7.35
N ASP A 451 3.45 6.26 -8.31
CA ASP A 451 3.67 6.07 -9.76
C ASP A 451 3.36 4.62 -10.20
N SER A 452 2.33 4.00 -9.62
CA SER A 452 2.10 2.56 -9.72
C SER A 452 0.74 2.20 -10.33
N VAL A 453 0.62 0.96 -10.79
CA VAL A 453 -0.64 0.33 -11.23
C VAL A 453 -0.89 -0.89 -10.36
N ILE A 454 -2.01 -0.87 -9.62
CA ILE A 454 -2.43 -1.97 -8.77
C ILE A 454 -3.62 -2.68 -9.39
N GLY A 455 -3.50 -4.00 -9.58
CA GLY A 455 -4.48 -4.85 -10.24
C GLY A 455 -5.66 -5.28 -9.37
N LEU A 456 -6.40 -6.29 -9.85
CA LEU A 456 -7.75 -6.69 -9.42
C LEU A 456 -7.91 -7.07 -7.94
N ARG A 457 -6.81 -7.38 -7.23
CA ARG A 457 -6.87 -7.70 -5.80
C ARG A 457 -6.67 -6.49 -4.91
N GLY A 458 -6.32 -5.34 -5.50
CA GLY A 458 -6.29 -4.02 -4.89
C GLY A 458 -5.27 -3.84 -3.78
N ILE A 459 -5.43 -2.72 -3.07
CA ILE A 459 -4.64 -2.33 -1.90
C ILE A 459 -5.40 -2.76 -0.64
N SER A 460 -4.87 -3.75 0.07
CA SER A 460 -5.50 -4.42 1.20
C SER A 460 -4.57 -4.37 2.41
N VAL A 461 -4.79 -3.42 3.32
CA VAL A 461 -3.80 -3.11 4.37
C VAL A 461 -4.44 -2.93 5.76
N THR A 462 -3.61 -3.06 6.79
CA THR A 462 -3.92 -2.75 8.19
C THR A 462 -2.70 -2.10 8.82
N GLY A 463 -2.86 -1.08 9.67
CA GLY A 463 -1.69 -0.43 10.23
C GLY A 463 -1.90 0.90 10.94
N GLY A 464 -0.95 1.80 10.70
CA GLY A 464 -0.92 3.18 11.19
C GLY A 464 0.24 3.98 10.60
N GLY A 465 0.49 5.15 11.17
CA GLY A 465 1.41 6.13 10.58
C GLY A 465 0.84 6.74 9.29
N THR A 466 1.70 7.16 8.36
CA THR A 466 1.27 7.81 7.12
C THR A 466 1.11 6.81 5.97
N LEU A 467 -0.11 6.68 5.44
CA LEU A 467 -0.38 6.04 4.15
C LEU A 467 -0.41 7.10 3.05
N THR A 468 0.53 7.03 2.13
CA THR A 468 0.63 7.91 0.96
C THR A 468 0.38 7.10 -0.31
N ILE A 469 -0.61 7.50 -1.11
CA ILE A 469 -0.90 6.92 -2.42
C ILE A 469 -0.94 8.06 -3.43
N GLU A 470 0.05 8.10 -4.32
CA GLU A 470 0.24 9.21 -5.26
C GLU A 470 0.42 8.69 -6.69
N ASN A 471 -0.14 9.41 -7.67
CA ASN A 471 0.01 9.11 -9.10
C ASN A 471 -0.27 7.63 -9.45
N THR A 472 -1.28 7.03 -8.81
CA THR A 472 -1.50 5.57 -8.86
C THR A 472 -2.85 5.24 -9.47
N VAL A 473 -2.89 4.19 -10.29
CA VAL A 473 -4.12 3.59 -10.82
C VAL A 473 -4.42 2.31 -10.05
N GLU A 474 -5.62 2.20 -9.50
CA GLU A 474 -6.12 0.98 -8.85
C GLU A 474 -7.28 0.39 -9.67
N HIS A 475 -7.16 -0.89 -10.02
CA HIS A 475 -8.18 -1.64 -10.74
C HIS A 475 -9.02 -2.46 -9.78
N GLY A 476 -10.01 -1.84 -9.15
CA GLY A 476 -10.87 -2.48 -8.18
C GLY A 476 -12.10 -1.64 -7.84
N ASN A 477 -12.99 -2.21 -7.05
CA ASN A 477 -14.14 -1.48 -6.50
C ASN A 477 -13.77 -0.74 -5.20
N SER A 478 -12.51 -0.79 -4.78
CA SER A 478 -12.01 -0.03 -3.63
C SER A 478 -10.59 0.46 -3.84
N LEU A 479 -10.36 1.78 -3.79
CA LEU A 479 -9.01 2.32 -3.89
C LEU A 479 -8.13 1.85 -2.72
N VAL A 480 -8.67 1.93 -1.49
CA VAL A 480 -8.05 1.38 -0.29
C VAL A 480 -9.04 0.49 0.45
N ASN A 481 -8.66 -0.78 0.65
CA ASN A 481 -9.38 -1.73 1.48
C ASN A 481 -8.67 -1.90 2.83
N LEU A 482 -9.19 -1.27 3.88
CA LEU A 482 -8.73 -1.56 5.24
C LEU A 482 -9.30 -2.91 5.68
N ARG A 483 -8.43 -3.84 6.05
CA ARG A 483 -8.81 -5.24 6.20
C ARG A 483 -9.84 -5.44 7.30
N ARG A 484 -11.03 -5.89 6.90
CA ARG A 484 -12.16 -6.23 7.80
C ARG A 484 -11.81 -7.28 8.87
N ASP A 485 -10.92 -8.22 8.56
CA ASP A 485 -10.54 -9.30 9.48
C ASP A 485 -9.53 -8.86 10.55
N PHE A 486 -9.01 -7.63 10.46
CA PHE A 486 -8.13 -6.99 11.44
C PHE A 486 -8.65 -5.58 11.82
N GLY A 487 -9.97 -5.44 11.96
CA GLY A 487 -10.59 -4.25 12.53
C GLY A 487 -10.69 -3.06 11.59
N ALA A 488 -10.40 -3.23 10.30
CA ALA A 488 -10.40 -2.16 9.30
C ALA A 488 -9.59 -0.93 9.77
N LYS A 489 -8.43 -1.20 10.40
CA LYS A 489 -7.64 -0.20 11.13
C LYS A 489 -6.58 0.46 10.26
N TRP A 490 -6.55 1.80 10.28
CA TRP A 490 -5.38 2.60 10.00
C TRP A 490 -5.25 3.74 11.01
N ASP A 491 -4.28 3.64 11.92
CA ASP A 491 -4.06 4.61 12.98
C ASP A 491 -2.98 5.63 12.59
N GLY A 492 -3.39 6.59 11.77
CA GLY A 492 -2.54 7.69 11.31
C GLY A 492 -3.12 8.38 10.08
N ASP A 493 -2.28 9.13 9.36
CA ASP A 493 -2.69 9.92 8.20
C ASP A 493 -2.91 9.04 6.97
N ILE A 494 -3.94 9.35 6.18
CA ILE A 494 -4.14 8.81 4.83
C ILE A 494 -4.15 9.97 3.84
N ARG A 495 -3.27 9.89 2.83
CA ARG A 495 -3.09 10.90 1.78
C ARG A 495 -3.20 10.24 0.41
N ILE A 496 -4.17 10.69 -0.38
CA ILE A 496 -4.42 10.20 -1.74
C ILE A 496 -4.33 11.40 -2.69
N ARG A 497 -3.41 11.37 -3.66
CA ARG A 497 -3.23 12.47 -4.62
C ARG A 497 -3.07 11.97 -6.05
N ASN A 498 -3.75 12.61 -7.01
CA ASN A 498 -3.59 12.34 -8.43
C ASN A 498 -3.82 10.87 -8.80
N CYS A 499 -4.81 10.24 -8.18
CA CYS A 499 -5.08 8.81 -8.36
C CYS A 499 -6.25 8.56 -9.30
N ARG A 500 -6.32 7.34 -9.84
CA ARG A 500 -7.46 6.84 -10.61
C ARG A 500 -7.96 5.51 -10.04
N LEU A 501 -9.25 5.44 -9.75
CA LEU A 501 -9.94 4.21 -9.38
C LEU A 501 -10.73 3.69 -10.57
N VAL A 502 -10.45 2.46 -11.02
CA VAL A 502 -11.08 1.82 -12.18
C VAL A 502 -11.88 0.61 -11.69
N PRO A 503 -13.20 0.74 -11.45
CA PRO A 503 -14.06 -0.38 -11.07
C PRO A 503 -13.94 -1.53 -12.06
N THR A 504 -13.93 -2.76 -11.53
CA THR A 504 -13.77 -3.98 -12.35
C THR A 504 -14.99 -4.90 -12.28
N ARG A 505 -16.03 -4.47 -11.56
CA ARG A 505 -17.35 -5.09 -11.48
C ARG A 505 -18.41 -4.00 -11.34
N ASP A 506 -19.57 -4.22 -11.93
CA ASP A 506 -20.76 -3.39 -11.67
C ASP A 506 -21.33 -3.71 -10.27
N ARG A 507 -20.72 -3.10 -9.25
CA ARG A 507 -21.04 -3.21 -7.83
C ARG A 507 -20.70 -1.90 -7.13
N PRO A 508 -21.20 -1.68 -5.89
CA PRO A 508 -20.82 -0.52 -5.10
C PRO A 508 -19.31 -0.31 -5.06
N VAL A 509 -18.90 0.96 -5.14
CA VAL A 509 -17.49 1.38 -5.12
C VAL A 509 -17.22 2.21 -3.87
N THR A 510 -16.04 2.07 -3.28
CA THR A 510 -15.64 2.85 -2.11
C THR A 510 -14.23 3.41 -2.28
N VAL A 511 -13.99 4.69 -2.04
CA VAL A 511 -12.61 5.21 -2.03
C VAL A 511 -11.85 4.62 -0.83
N LEU A 512 -12.42 4.72 0.36
CA LEU A 512 -11.89 4.08 1.57
C LEU A 512 -12.92 3.08 2.12
N TYR A 513 -12.61 1.79 1.99
CA TYR A 513 -13.43 0.74 2.60
C TYR A 513 -13.03 0.55 4.07
N CYS A 514 -13.93 0.91 4.99
CA CYS A 514 -13.77 0.73 6.42
C CYS A 514 -14.99 0.05 7.03
N ASN A 515 -14.91 -1.27 7.21
CA ASN A 515 -16.01 -2.06 7.76
C ASN A 515 -15.44 -3.20 8.62
N PRO A 516 -15.19 -2.98 9.92
CA PRO A 516 -14.69 -4.01 10.82
C PRO A 516 -15.72 -5.14 11.02
N SER A 517 -15.24 -6.34 11.34
CA SER A 517 -16.10 -7.36 11.92
C SER A 517 -16.34 -7.08 13.42
N PRO A 518 -17.48 -7.46 13.99
CA PRO A 518 -17.83 -7.16 15.38
C PRO A 518 -17.14 -8.12 16.36
N VAL A 519 -15.84 -7.95 16.56
CA VAL A 519 -15.02 -8.73 17.51
C VAL A 519 -14.03 -7.81 18.22
N ASP A 520 -13.47 -8.25 19.34
CA ASP A 520 -12.35 -7.56 19.99
C ASP A 520 -11.04 -7.93 19.29
N TYR A 521 -10.29 -6.91 18.87
CA TYR A 521 -9.01 -7.06 18.17
C TYR A 521 -7.80 -6.91 19.13
N GLY A 522 -8.02 -6.57 20.40
CA GLY A 522 -6.95 -6.25 21.36
C GLY A 522 -6.32 -4.87 21.15
N TYR A 523 -6.95 -3.99 20.37
CA TYR A 523 -6.48 -2.61 20.13
C TYR A 523 -7.61 -1.66 19.67
N PRO A 524 -7.37 -0.33 19.69
CA PRO A 524 -8.31 0.63 19.10
C PRO A 524 -8.46 0.47 17.58
N ILE A 525 -9.68 0.62 17.07
CA ILE A 525 -10.00 0.53 15.64
C ILE A 525 -10.53 1.86 15.07
N GLY A 526 -10.23 2.14 13.81
CA GLY A 526 -10.61 3.39 13.16
C GLY A 526 -9.91 3.54 11.81
N CYS A 527 -10.44 4.41 10.95
CA CYS A 527 -10.02 4.46 9.54
C CYS A 527 -8.87 5.42 9.25
N ALA A 528 -8.68 6.49 10.03
CA ALA A 528 -7.55 7.42 9.95
C ALA A 528 -7.55 8.41 11.13
N ARG A 529 -6.46 9.17 11.28
CA ARG A 529 -6.35 10.38 12.12
C ARG A 529 -6.56 11.65 11.29
N THR A 530 -6.14 11.63 10.02
CA THR A 530 -6.50 12.59 8.98
C THR A 530 -6.71 11.85 7.66
N LEU A 531 -7.65 12.30 6.84
CA LEU A 531 -7.90 11.79 5.50
C LEU A 531 -7.89 12.95 4.51
N THR A 532 -6.93 12.95 3.58
CA THR A 532 -6.86 13.92 2.48
C THR A 532 -6.92 13.21 1.13
N ILE A 533 -7.83 13.65 0.28
CA ILE A 533 -8.03 13.15 -1.07
C ILE A 533 -8.05 14.36 -2.01
N GLU A 534 -7.14 14.38 -2.98
CA GLU A 534 -6.99 15.48 -3.93
C GLU A 534 -6.77 14.93 -5.34
N ASN A 535 -7.54 15.45 -6.31
CA ASN A 535 -7.44 15.08 -7.72
C ASN A 535 -7.63 13.56 -7.94
N LEU A 536 -8.82 13.06 -7.63
CA LEU A 536 -9.20 11.66 -7.82
C LEU A 536 -10.16 11.52 -9.00
N VAL A 537 -9.85 10.61 -9.92
CA VAL A 537 -10.76 10.20 -11.00
C VAL A 537 -11.34 8.82 -10.68
N ILE A 538 -12.66 8.67 -10.78
CA ILE A 538 -13.31 7.35 -10.73
C ILE A 538 -13.80 7.04 -12.14
N ASP A 539 -13.21 6.01 -12.75
CA ASP A 539 -13.34 5.75 -14.19
C ASP A 539 -14.25 4.56 -14.47
N PHE A 540 -15.50 4.85 -14.79
CA PHE A 540 -16.52 3.88 -15.17
C PHE A 540 -16.55 3.59 -16.68
N SER A 541 -15.48 3.86 -17.44
CA SER A 541 -15.46 3.59 -18.88
C SER A 541 -15.75 2.12 -19.24
N TYR A 542 -15.47 1.17 -18.33
CA TYR A 542 -15.82 -0.25 -18.49
C TYR A 542 -17.27 -0.60 -18.07
N PHE A 543 -17.96 0.30 -17.35
CA PHE A 543 -19.32 0.11 -16.84
C PHE A 543 -20.16 1.40 -17.00
N PRO A 544 -20.36 1.90 -18.24
CA PRO A 544 -21.00 3.20 -18.46
C PRO A 544 -22.45 3.28 -18.00
N GLU A 545 -23.16 2.15 -18.01
CA GLU A 545 -24.57 2.02 -17.58
C GLU A 545 -24.71 1.75 -16.07
N SER A 546 -23.62 1.66 -15.32
CA SER A 546 -23.66 1.32 -13.90
C SER A 546 -24.36 2.41 -13.09
N ASN A 547 -25.40 2.01 -12.36
CA ASN A 547 -26.06 2.82 -11.32
C ASN A 547 -25.58 2.45 -9.91
N SER A 548 -24.49 1.68 -9.80
CA SER A 548 -23.94 1.30 -8.50
C SER A 548 -23.46 2.54 -7.73
N PRO A 549 -23.78 2.65 -6.43
CA PRO A 549 -23.38 3.80 -5.63
C PRO A 549 -21.86 3.82 -5.43
N VAL A 550 -21.30 5.03 -5.41
CA VAL A 550 -19.89 5.26 -5.07
C VAL A 550 -19.85 6.05 -3.77
N TRP A 551 -19.07 5.59 -2.80
CA TRP A 551 -18.86 6.29 -1.54
C TRP A 551 -17.41 6.71 -1.37
N LEU A 552 -17.16 7.94 -0.95
CA LEU A 552 -15.85 8.29 -0.42
C LEU A 552 -15.61 7.56 0.90
N LEU A 553 -16.56 7.67 1.85
CA LEU A 553 -16.54 6.94 3.12
C LEU A 553 -17.93 6.38 3.44
N ASN A 554 -18.01 5.08 3.77
CA ASN A 554 -19.25 4.47 4.22
C ASN A 554 -18.99 3.62 5.46
N LEU A 555 -19.45 4.08 6.62
CA LEU A 555 -19.24 3.41 7.89
C LEU A 555 -20.45 2.54 8.25
N PRO A 556 -20.21 1.34 8.82
CA PRO A 556 -21.29 0.52 9.33
C PRO A 556 -21.92 1.16 10.56
N SER A 557 -23.13 0.71 10.90
CA SER A 557 -23.67 1.01 12.22
C SER A 557 -22.96 0.19 13.30
N LEU A 558 -22.62 0.85 14.40
CA LEU A 558 -22.03 0.20 15.57
C LEU A 558 -23.18 -0.48 16.35
N THR A 559 -23.19 -1.81 16.43
CA THR A 559 -24.33 -2.58 16.97
C THR A 559 -24.06 -3.28 18.30
N SER A 560 -22.94 -3.03 18.98
CA SER A 560 -22.59 -3.75 20.23
C SER A 560 -22.03 -2.84 21.32
N PRO A 561 -22.62 -2.84 22.54
CA PRO A 561 -22.07 -2.11 23.69
C PRO A 561 -20.71 -2.63 24.18
N LYS A 562 -20.23 -3.79 23.69
CA LYS A 562 -18.86 -4.28 23.96
C LYS A 562 -17.79 -3.59 23.10
N GLU A 563 -18.17 -2.97 21.97
CA GLU A 563 -17.27 -2.30 21.03
C GLU A 563 -17.05 -0.81 21.38
N GLU A 564 -17.77 -0.30 22.39
CA GLU A 564 -17.86 1.13 22.66
C GLU A 564 -16.55 1.77 23.13
N ASN A 565 -15.56 1.02 23.62
CA ASN A 565 -14.44 1.65 24.34
C ASN A 565 -13.22 2.03 23.51
N ASN A 566 -13.15 1.68 22.22
CA ASN A 566 -11.88 1.84 21.50
C ASN A 566 -12.02 2.13 20.00
N THR A 567 -12.97 3.00 19.62
CA THR A 567 -13.03 3.49 18.23
C THR A 567 -12.48 4.90 18.11
N PHE A 568 -11.67 5.16 17.07
CA PHE A 568 -11.17 6.50 16.76
C PHE A 568 -11.68 7.00 15.41
N PHE A 569 -11.68 8.32 15.24
CA PHE A 569 -12.15 8.98 14.02
C PHE A 569 -11.21 10.13 13.57
N PRO A 570 -11.17 10.46 12.27
CA PRO A 570 -10.33 11.55 11.78
C PRO A 570 -10.70 12.92 12.36
N THR A 571 -9.69 13.73 12.68
CA THR A 571 -9.89 15.16 13.00
C THR A 571 -10.04 16.03 11.75
N LEU A 572 -9.62 15.52 10.59
CA LEU A 572 -9.77 16.15 9.28
C LEU A 572 -10.16 15.09 8.24
N ILE A 573 -11.21 15.39 7.48
CA ILE A 573 -11.56 14.74 6.20
C ILE A 573 -11.59 15.86 5.17
N SER A 574 -10.68 15.84 4.18
CA SER A 574 -10.66 16.80 3.07
C SER A 574 -10.69 16.06 1.76
N ALA A 575 -11.67 16.37 0.91
CA ALA A 575 -11.86 15.78 -0.40
C ALA A 575 -12.05 16.89 -1.43
N ARG A 576 -11.12 16.97 -2.39
CA ARG A 576 -11.06 18.08 -3.35
C ARG A 576 -10.85 17.54 -4.76
N ASN A 577 -11.58 18.12 -5.71
CA ASN A 577 -11.43 17.82 -7.14
C ASN A 577 -11.62 16.32 -7.43
N ILE A 578 -12.80 15.79 -7.10
CA ILE A 578 -13.16 14.40 -7.39
C ILE A 578 -14.10 14.37 -8.58
N THR A 579 -13.70 13.67 -9.63
CA THR A 579 -14.46 13.58 -10.88
C THR A 579 -14.83 12.14 -11.21
N VAL A 580 -15.93 11.96 -11.92
CA VAL A 580 -16.36 10.64 -12.43
C VAL A 580 -16.36 10.65 -13.94
N HIS A 581 -15.67 9.68 -14.54
CA HIS A 581 -15.59 9.51 -15.99
C HIS A 581 -16.40 8.28 -16.44
N GLY A 582 -16.85 8.29 -17.69
CA GLY A 582 -17.50 7.13 -18.31
C GLY A 582 -18.97 6.94 -17.95
N ARG A 583 -19.56 7.73 -17.04
CA ARG A 583 -21.00 7.73 -16.73
C ARG A 583 -21.47 9.08 -16.19
N ASN A 584 -22.79 9.30 -16.15
CA ASN A 584 -23.42 10.54 -15.63
C ASN A 584 -23.59 10.57 -14.10
N GLN A 585 -23.49 9.42 -13.43
CA GLN A 585 -23.65 9.29 -11.98
C GLN A 585 -22.33 9.60 -11.26
N GLY A 586 -22.35 10.55 -10.33
CA GLY A 586 -21.22 10.90 -9.48
C GLY A 586 -21.06 10.01 -8.23
N ILE A 587 -20.65 10.63 -7.12
CA ILE A 587 -20.33 9.97 -5.84
C ILE A 587 -21.15 10.50 -4.65
N ARG A 588 -21.14 9.75 -3.56
CA ARG A 588 -21.61 10.15 -2.22
C ARG A 588 -20.42 10.40 -1.29
N LEU A 589 -20.58 11.37 -0.39
CA LEU A 589 -19.52 11.90 0.46
C LEU A 589 -19.25 10.98 1.67
N ALA A 590 -20.19 10.92 2.62
CA ALA A 590 -19.99 10.14 3.84
C ALA A 590 -21.31 9.64 4.42
N SER A 591 -21.31 8.40 4.89
CA SER A 591 -22.38 7.86 5.74
C SER A 591 -21.81 7.48 7.11
N ILE A 592 -22.21 8.23 8.13
CA ILE A 592 -21.77 8.10 9.53
C ILE A 592 -23.03 7.95 10.40
N PRO A 593 -23.58 6.73 10.50
CA PRO A 593 -24.86 6.52 11.16
C PRO A 593 -24.80 6.69 12.70
N ASP A 594 -23.64 6.44 13.31
CA ASP A 594 -23.47 6.42 14.77
C ASP A 594 -22.28 7.32 15.21
N PRO A 595 -22.34 8.65 14.99
CA PRO A 595 -21.23 9.57 15.26
C PRO A 595 -20.90 9.74 16.75
N TYR A 596 -21.70 9.18 17.66
CA TYR A 596 -21.67 9.45 19.09
C TYR A 596 -20.58 8.68 19.85
N HIS A 597 -20.02 7.62 19.27
CA HIS A 597 -19.18 6.65 19.99
C HIS A 597 -17.69 6.73 19.65
N TYR A 598 -17.29 7.69 18.81
CA TYR A 598 -15.89 7.85 18.39
C TYR A 598 -15.08 8.71 19.35
N GLN A 599 -13.81 8.36 19.53
CA GLN A 599 -12.81 9.15 20.24
C GLN A 599 -11.94 9.91 19.24
N LEU A 600 -11.74 11.20 19.49
CA LEU A 600 -10.87 12.06 18.71
C LEU A 600 -9.77 12.62 19.62
N THR A 601 -8.65 13.04 19.04
CA THR A 601 -7.53 13.63 19.80
C THR A 601 -7.86 15.01 20.36
N LYS A 602 -8.90 15.66 19.84
CA LYS A 602 -9.43 16.94 20.34
C LYS A 602 -10.81 16.71 20.94
N GLU A 603 -11.07 17.33 22.07
CA GLU A 603 -12.41 17.34 22.66
C GLU A 603 -13.34 18.24 21.83
N GLY A 604 -14.53 17.72 21.55
CA GLY A 604 -15.61 18.47 20.95
C GLY A 604 -16.76 18.58 21.95
N ARG A 605 -17.51 19.68 21.88
CA ARG A 605 -18.66 19.89 22.77
C ARG A 605 -19.69 20.81 22.15
N TYR A 606 -20.89 20.73 22.71
CA TYR A 606 -21.98 21.66 22.50
C TYR A 606 -22.60 22.00 23.86
N ASP A 607 -22.64 23.29 24.22
CA ASP A 607 -23.12 23.77 25.52
C ASP A 607 -24.45 24.53 25.45
N GLY A 608 -25.04 24.65 24.26
CA GLY A 608 -26.25 25.45 24.00
C GLY A 608 -25.96 26.83 23.41
N ASP A 609 -24.76 27.35 23.62
CA ASP A 609 -24.34 28.68 23.13
C ASP A 609 -23.30 28.57 21.99
N GLN A 610 -22.44 27.56 22.05
CA GLN A 610 -21.38 27.32 21.07
C GLN A 610 -21.20 25.83 20.78
N LEU A 611 -20.91 25.52 19.52
CA LEU A 611 -20.35 24.23 19.12
C LEU A 611 -18.83 24.36 18.92
N LEU A 612 -18.06 23.67 19.76
CA LEU A 612 -16.62 23.50 19.58
C LEU A 612 -16.36 22.25 18.75
N ALA A 613 -15.90 22.45 17.51
CA ALA A 613 -15.69 21.35 16.58
C ALA A 613 -14.40 20.57 16.89
N ASN A 614 -14.48 19.24 16.90
CA ASN A 614 -13.33 18.34 16.99
C ASN A 614 -12.98 17.63 15.67
N CYS A 615 -13.82 17.81 14.65
CA CYS A 615 -13.62 17.26 13.31
C CYS A 615 -13.91 18.34 12.25
N GLN A 616 -13.05 18.43 11.24
CA GLN A 616 -13.27 19.26 10.05
C GLN A 616 -13.57 18.34 8.87
N MET A 617 -14.69 18.56 8.18
CA MET A 617 -15.05 17.83 6.96
C MET A 617 -15.17 18.83 5.81
N ILE A 618 -14.33 18.70 4.79
CA ILE A 618 -14.25 19.62 3.65
C ILE A 618 -14.46 18.85 2.36
N PHE A 619 -15.46 19.26 1.59
CA PHE A 619 -15.86 18.67 0.31
C PHE A 619 -15.95 19.78 -0.74
N GLU A 620 -15.11 19.74 -1.77
CA GLU A 620 -15.01 20.82 -2.76
C GLU A 620 -14.78 20.30 -4.17
N ASN A 621 -15.52 20.84 -5.14
CA ASN A 621 -15.43 20.47 -6.56
C ASN A 621 -15.58 18.95 -6.75
N ILE A 622 -16.74 18.41 -6.38
CA ILE A 622 -17.02 16.98 -6.45
C ILE A 622 -18.21 16.71 -7.36
N ASP A 623 -18.03 15.78 -8.31
CA ASP A 623 -19.11 15.21 -9.11
C ASP A 623 -19.98 14.33 -8.20
N LEU A 624 -21.09 14.89 -7.72
CA LEU A 624 -22.03 14.20 -6.86
C LEU A 624 -22.99 13.30 -7.65
N GLU A 625 -23.44 12.23 -7.00
CA GLU A 625 -24.45 11.32 -7.54
C GLU A 625 -25.75 12.08 -7.87
N GLN A 626 -26.41 11.71 -8.97
CA GLN A 626 -27.75 12.21 -9.24
C GLN A 626 -28.75 11.37 -8.44
N ILE A 627 -28.89 11.71 -7.16
CA ILE A 627 -29.77 10.97 -6.27
C ILE A 627 -31.22 11.13 -6.70
N ALA A 628 -31.90 10.00 -6.89
CA ALA A 628 -33.31 9.94 -7.22
C ALA A 628 -34.19 10.71 -6.23
N GLU A 629 -35.38 11.12 -6.68
CA GLU A 629 -36.35 11.77 -5.83
C GLU A 629 -36.71 10.86 -4.64
N SER A 630 -36.73 11.47 -3.45
CA SER A 630 -37.08 10.78 -2.21
C SER A 630 -37.96 11.67 -1.34
N GLU A 631 -38.47 11.09 -0.26
CA GLU A 631 -39.12 11.87 0.79
C GLU A 631 -38.12 12.87 1.39
N PRO A 632 -38.57 14.09 1.74
CA PRO A 632 -37.71 15.13 2.28
C PRO A 632 -36.75 14.67 3.38
N ASN A 633 -37.23 13.86 4.33
CA ASN A 633 -36.49 13.43 5.51
C ASN A 633 -35.86 12.04 5.37
N SER A 634 -35.71 11.53 4.13
CA SER A 634 -35.12 10.22 3.91
C SER A 634 -33.62 10.21 4.21
N SER A 635 -33.19 9.31 5.10
CA SER A 635 -31.77 9.04 5.36
C SER A 635 -31.14 8.05 4.37
N ALA A 636 -31.95 7.39 3.53
CA ALA A 636 -31.53 6.27 2.69
C ALA A 636 -31.03 6.69 1.29
N SER A 637 -30.96 7.98 0.99
CA SER A 637 -30.58 8.51 -0.33
C SER A 637 -30.04 9.93 -0.17
N VAL A 638 -28.82 10.01 0.37
CA VAL A 638 -28.13 11.28 0.63
C VAL A 638 -26.65 11.17 0.29
N HIS A 639 -26.05 12.32 -0.02
CA HIS A 639 -24.62 12.46 -0.21
C HIS A 639 -23.90 12.43 1.14
N LEU A 640 -24.52 13.02 2.16
CA LEU A 640 -23.99 13.07 3.52
C LEU A 640 -25.06 12.64 4.53
N ARG A 641 -24.73 11.65 5.34
CA ARG A 641 -25.50 11.23 6.51
C ARG A 641 -24.65 11.36 7.77
N LEU A 642 -25.16 12.10 8.75
CA LEU A 642 -24.63 12.16 10.11
C LEU A 642 -25.76 11.82 11.09
N GLY A 643 -25.60 10.73 11.84
CA GLY A 643 -26.55 10.32 12.88
C GLY A 643 -27.81 9.61 12.37
N LYS A 644 -28.71 9.39 13.33
CA LYS A 644 -30.00 8.69 13.16
C LYS A 644 -31.18 9.52 13.68
N THR A 645 -31.07 10.03 14.91
CA THR A 645 -32.13 10.77 15.64
C THR A 645 -31.52 11.81 16.59
N ALA A 646 -32.25 12.90 16.87
CA ALA A 646 -31.85 13.95 17.81
C ALA A 646 -31.77 13.49 19.27
N THR A 647 -32.39 12.36 19.60
CA THR A 647 -32.46 11.83 20.96
C THR A 647 -31.23 11.04 21.39
N ALA A 648 -30.29 10.79 20.47
CA ALA A 648 -29.05 10.08 20.77
C ALA A 648 -28.18 10.87 21.76
N LYS A 649 -27.67 10.17 22.78
CA LYS A 649 -26.80 10.77 23.81
C LYS A 649 -25.35 10.81 23.31
N TYR A 650 -24.67 11.92 23.58
CA TYR A 650 -23.22 12.05 23.42
C TYR A 650 -22.56 11.69 24.76
N PRO A 651 -21.83 10.57 24.87
CA PRO A 651 -21.08 10.25 26.07
C PRO A 651 -19.95 11.26 26.31
N GLU A 652 -19.56 11.43 27.57
CA GLU A 652 -18.44 12.30 27.96
C GLU A 652 -17.14 11.86 27.25
N GLY A 653 -16.38 12.83 26.74
CA GLY A 653 -15.13 12.60 26.01
C GLY A 653 -15.30 11.88 24.67
N ARG A 654 -16.53 11.70 24.16
CA ARG A 654 -16.82 11.00 22.90
C ARG A 654 -17.74 11.79 21.99
N GLY A 655 -17.73 11.40 20.73
CA GLY A 655 -18.62 11.89 19.71
C GLY A 655 -17.95 12.83 18.72
N ILE A 656 -18.46 12.81 17.51
CA ILE A 656 -18.05 13.70 16.43
C ILE A 656 -18.91 14.97 16.53
N TYR A 657 -18.25 16.11 16.72
CA TYR A 657 -18.80 17.46 16.65
C TYR A 657 -18.15 18.14 15.43
N PRO A 658 -18.68 17.96 14.21
CA PRO A 658 -17.98 18.39 13.03
C PRO A 658 -18.33 19.82 12.63
N HIS A 659 -17.37 20.51 12.03
CA HIS A 659 -17.65 21.58 11.08
C HIS A 659 -17.55 21.01 9.67
N ILE A 660 -18.68 20.99 8.97
CA ILE A 660 -18.83 20.44 7.63
C ILE A 660 -18.87 21.60 6.64
N ARG A 661 -18.05 21.54 5.60
CA ARG A 661 -17.96 22.53 4.53
C ARG A 661 -18.16 21.84 3.18
N ILE A 662 -19.18 22.24 2.44
CA ILE A 662 -19.46 21.77 1.09
C ILE A 662 -19.42 22.98 0.15
N THR A 663 -18.51 22.97 -0.83
CA THR A 663 -18.29 24.09 -1.74
C THR A 663 -18.35 23.63 -3.20
N ASN A 664 -19.02 24.41 -4.04
CA ASN A 664 -19.13 24.15 -5.49
C ASN A 664 -19.51 22.70 -5.83
N CYS A 665 -20.59 22.22 -5.21
CA CYS A 665 -21.15 20.89 -5.45
C CYS A 665 -22.60 21.02 -5.95
N SER A 666 -22.99 20.22 -6.95
CA SER A 666 -24.35 20.27 -7.50
C SER A 666 -25.21 19.10 -7.03
N GLY A 667 -26.47 19.34 -6.65
CA GLY A 667 -27.46 18.32 -6.29
C GLY A 667 -27.34 17.83 -4.85
N VAL A 668 -26.79 18.66 -3.96
CA VAL A 668 -26.42 18.23 -2.61
C VAL A 668 -27.66 17.77 -1.82
N CYS A 669 -27.53 16.60 -1.18
CA CYS A 669 -28.58 15.97 -0.38
C CYS A 669 -27.97 15.60 0.98
N ILE A 670 -28.46 16.18 2.07
CA ILE A 670 -27.85 16.05 3.40
C ILE A 670 -28.90 15.64 4.42
N TYR A 671 -28.53 14.70 5.29
CA TYR A 671 -29.28 14.29 6.47
C TYR A 671 -28.38 14.42 7.70
N LEU A 672 -28.73 15.30 8.64
CA LEU A 672 -27.99 15.51 9.88
C LEU A 672 -28.66 14.93 11.12
N GLY A 673 -29.70 14.09 10.99
CA GLY A 673 -30.16 13.14 12.02
C GLY A 673 -30.25 13.64 13.47
N GLY A 674 -30.45 14.94 13.71
CA GLY A 674 -30.36 15.57 15.02
C GLY A 674 -29.00 15.50 15.75
N SER A 675 -27.90 15.20 15.03
CA SER A 675 -26.54 15.27 15.55
C SER A 675 -26.11 16.71 15.85
N ALA A 676 -25.09 16.89 16.69
CA ALA A 676 -24.44 18.18 16.87
C ALA A 676 -23.49 18.46 15.69
N ALA A 677 -23.66 19.57 14.97
CA ALA A 677 -22.79 19.96 13.86
C ALA A 677 -22.92 21.44 13.46
N ASN A 678 -21.83 22.01 12.93
CA ASN A 678 -21.89 23.23 12.12
C ASN A 678 -21.82 22.83 10.65
N LEU A 679 -22.75 23.31 9.82
CA LEU A 679 -22.76 23.06 8.38
C LEU A 679 -22.64 24.38 7.60
N SER A 680 -21.65 24.45 6.71
CA SER A 680 -21.48 25.53 5.74
C SER A 680 -21.59 24.99 4.32
N VAL A 681 -22.53 25.50 3.55
CA VAL A 681 -22.71 25.16 2.13
C VAL A 681 -22.53 26.43 1.30
N THR A 682 -21.59 26.40 0.35
CA THR A 682 -21.20 27.57 -0.45
C THR A 682 -21.26 27.25 -1.94
N GLU A 683 -21.80 28.17 -2.75
CA GLU A 683 -21.78 28.09 -4.22
C GLU A 683 -22.34 26.76 -4.78
N SER A 684 -23.30 26.16 -4.08
CA SER A 684 -23.79 24.81 -4.36
C SER A 684 -25.27 24.81 -4.71
N THR A 685 -25.75 23.77 -5.41
CA THR A 685 -27.19 23.51 -5.52
C THR A 685 -27.61 22.51 -4.45
N VAL A 686 -28.70 22.79 -3.74
CA VAL A 686 -29.20 22.00 -2.61
C VAL A 686 -30.56 21.42 -2.96
N ASP A 687 -30.62 20.11 -3.13
CA ASP A 687 -31.83 19.39 -3.52
C ASP A 687 -32.66 18.99 -2.30
N ARG A 688 -31.99 18.52 -1.23
CA ARG A 688 -32.61 18.18 0.07
C ARG A 688 -31.65 18.47 1.22
N LEU A 689 -32.17 19.01 2.32
CA LEU A 689 -31.40 19.22 3.54
C LEU A 689 -32.33 19.04 4.74
N THR A 690 -32.03 18.01 5.53
CA THR A 690 -32.74 17.73 6.77
C THR A 690 -31.78 17.86 7.94
N ALA A 691 -31.82 19.02 8.61
CA ALA A 691 -31.06 19.29 9.82
C ALA A 691 -31.90 19.03 11.08
N ALA A 692 -33.18 19.41 11.03
CA ALA A 692 -34.12 19.25 12.14
C ALA A 692 -34.95 17.97 11.99
N ILE A 693 -34.70 16.98 12.85
CA ILE A 693 -35.46 15.72 12.96
C ILE A 693 -35.61 15.43 14.43
N ASP A 694 -36.86 15.34 14.91
CA ASP A 694 -37.19 15.18 16.33
C ASP A 694 -36.67 16.32 17.23
N GLY A 695 -36.33 17.47 16.64
CA GLY A 695 -35.77 18.64 17.30
C GLY A 695 -34.90 19.48 16.34
N PRO A 696 -34.54 20.72 16.72
CA PRO A 696 -33.58 21.52 15.97
C PRO A 696 -32.18 20.88 15.97
N LEU A 697 -31.37 21.23 14.97
CA LEU A 697 -29.95 20.86 14.95
C LEU A 697 -29.21 21.52 16.12
N LYS A 698 -28.42 20.75 16.86
CA LYS A 698 -27.49 21.28 17.86
C LYS A 698 -26.26 21.89 17.17
N GLY A 699 -26.29 23.18 16.90
CA GLY A 699 -25.25 23.87 16.14
C GLY A 699 -25.86 24.86 15.15
N SER A 700 -25.16 25.12 14.04
CA SER A 700 -25.51 26.19 13.09
C SER A 700 -25.55 25.73 11.63
N LEU A 701 -26.35 26.45 10.83
CA LEU A 701 -26.42 26.30 9.38
C LEU A 701 -26.06 27.61 8.68
N MET A 702 -25.11 27.56 7.75
CA MET A 702 -24.73 28.70 6.91
C MET A 702 -24.77 28.31 5.44
N LEU A 703 -25.67 28.93 4.67
CA LEU A 703 -25.86 28.69 3.24
C LEU A 703 -25.59 29.98 2.48
N THR A 704 -24.54 29.99 1.67
CA THR A 704 -24.04 31.19 0.99
C THR A 704 -23.96 30.97 -0.51
N GLN A 705 -24.59 31.85 -1.29
CA GLN A 705 -24.61 31.74 -2.75
C GLN A 705 -25.15 30.39 -3.25
N CYS A 706 -26.08 29.82 -2.49
CA CYS A 706 -26.69 28.53 -2.82
C CYS A 706 -27.93 28.68 -3.71
N ARG A 707 -28.16 27.68 -4.55
CA ARG A 707 -29.40 27.51 -5.32
C ARG A 707 -30.20 26.38 -4.69
N PHE A 708 -31.32 26.70 -4.06
CA PHE A 708 -32.24 25.70 -3.55
C PHE A 708 -33.10 25.21 -4.71
N LEU A 709 -32.83 23.99 -5.18
CA LEU A 709 -33.52 23.34 -6.31
C LEU A 709 -34.16 22.05 -5.82
N PRO A 710 -35.32 22.11 -5.15
CA PRO A 710 -35.85 20.97 -4.42
C PRO A 710 -36.19 19.82 -5.38
N ARG A 711 -35.73 18.60 -5.09
CA ARG A 711 -36.09 17.38 -5.83
C ARG A 711 -36.66 16.32 -4.89
N VAL A 712 -37.97 16.12 -4.94
CA VAL A 712 -38.71 15.31 -3.96
C VAL A 712 -39.84 14.53 -4.60
N LYS A 713 -40.31 13.51 -3.89
CA LYS A 713 -41.55 12.84 -4.24
C LYS A 713 -42.79 13.68 -3.92
N LYS A 714 -43.92 13.33 -4.54
CA LYS A 714 -45.22 13.91 -4.19
C LYS A 714 -45.54 13.67 -2.72
N GLY A 715 -45.91 14.73 -2.02
CA GLY A 715 -46.22 14.71 -0.60
C GLY A 715 -46.57 16.10 -0.08
N SER A 716 -46.84 16.19 1.22
CA SER A 716 -47.19 17.44 1.91
C SER A 716 -46.11 17.94 2.86
N SER A 717 -45.13 17.09 3.22
CA SER A 717 -44.06 17.43 4.16
C SER A 717 -43.21 18.61 3.66
N PRO A 718 -42.73 19.47 4.58
CA PRO A 718 -41.69 20.45 4.28
C PRO A 718 -40.46 19.77 3.66
N ILE A 719 -39.88 20.41 2.65
CA ILE A 719 -38.75 19.86 1.90
C ILE A 719 -37.43 20.10 2.63
N TYR A 720 -37.28 21.29 3.21
CA TYR A 720 -36.12 21.66 4.00
C TYR A 720 -36.52 21.80 5.46
N ALA A 721 -35.81 21.07 6.33
CA ALA A 721 -35.95 21.18 7.78
C ALA A 721 -34.67 21.82 8.31
N LEU A 722 -34.66 23.16 8.40
CA LEU A 722 -33.46 23.96 8.65
C LEU A 722 -33.43 24.59 10.05
N ASP A 723 -34.23 24.12 11.00
CA ASP A 723 -34.17 24.64 12.36
C ASP A 723 -32.85 24.22 13.03
N ALA A 724 -32.16 25.18 13.61
CA ALA A 724 -30.86 25.01 14.28
C ALA A 724 -30.79 25.93 15.51
N GLU A 725 -30.26 25.42 16.61
CA GLU A 725 -30.24 26.12 17.90
C GLU A 725 -29.34 27.37 17.88
N LEU A 726 -28.21 27.32 17.17
CA LEU A 726 -27.33 28.49 16.99
C LEU A 726 -27.68 29.33 15.74
N GLY A 727 -28.81 29.03 15.11
CA GLY A 727 -29.33 29.80 14.00
C GLY A 727 -29.01 29.25 12.61
N THR A 728 -29.82 29.73 11.66
CA THR A 728 -29.74 29.39 10.24
C THR A 728 -29.60 30.68 9.44
N HIS A 729 -28.58 30.73 8.60
CA HIS A 729 -28.22 31.91 7.81
C HIS A 729 -28.24 31.58 6.31
N LEU A 730 -29.01 32.35 5.56
CA LEU A 730 -29.08 32.27 4.09
C LEU A 730 -28.63 33.60 3.50
N THR A 731 -27.52 33.58 2.76
CA THR A 731 -26.94 34.79 2.14
C THR A 731 -26.79 34.61 0.64
N ASN A 732 -27.29 35.57 -0.15
CA ASN A 732 -27.20 35.57 -1.62
C ASN A 732 -27.77 34.29 -2.27
N CYS A 733 -28.81 33.70 -1.67
CA CYS A 733 -29.36 32.42 -2.13
C CYS A 733 -30.49 32.63 -3.15
N THR A 734 -30.70 31.66 -4.03
CA THR A 734 -31.83 31.66 -4.98
C THR A 734 -32.74 30.47 -4.73
N LEU A 735 -34.05 30.71 -4.61
CA LEU A 735 -35.08 29.70 -4.40
C LEU A 735 -35.77 29.34 -5.70
N HIS A 736 -35.69 28.08 -6.11
CA HIS A 736 -36.31 27.56 -7.32
C HIS A 736 -37.66 26.88 -7.03
N ALA A 737 -38.49 26.78 -8.06
CA ALA A 737 -39.69 25.93 -8.02
C ALA A 737 -39.28 24.48 -7.74
N PRO A 738 -39.95 23.76 -6.81
CA PRO A 738 -39.71 22.34 -6.62
C PRO A 738 -39.90 21.53 -7.89
N LEU A 739 -39.07 20.51 -8.07
CA LEU A 739 -39.30 19.38 -8.95
C LEU A 739 -39.96 18.26 -8.13
N VAL A 740 -41.20 17.92 -8.47
CA VAL A 740 -41.98 16.86 -7.82
C VAL A 740 -42.16 15.74 -8.83
N ASP A 741 -41.67 14.54 -8.50
CA ASP A 741 -41.64 13.37 -9.39
C ASP A 741 -41.06 13.75 -10.78
N GLY A 742 -39.91 14.41 -10.79
CA GLY A 742 -39.21 14.88 -12.00
C GLY A 742 -39.83 16.10 -12.70
N SER A 743 -41.02 16.55 -12.31
CA SER A 743 -41.77 17.62 -12.99
C SER A 743 -41.76 18.94 -12.21
N SER A 744 -41.63 20.06 -12.91
CA SER A 744 -41.71 21.38 -12.27
C SER A 744 -43.09 21.60 -11.65
N ALA A 745 -43.12 21.85 -10.34
CA ALA A 745 -44.33 22.07 -9.56
C ALA A 745 -44.26 23.38 -8.76
N PRO A 746 -44.37 24.56 -9.41
CA PRO A 746 -44.34 25.85 -8.71
C PRO A 746 -45.44 26.00 -7.65
N THR A 747 -46.59 25.34 -7.82
CA THR A 747 -47.68 25.29 -6.83
C THR A 747 -47.27 24.61 -5.52
N ALA A 748 -46.23 23.78 -5.54
CA ALA A 748 -45.69 23.12 -4.36
C ALA A 748 -44.65 23.98 -3.61
N PHE A 749 -44.40 25.24 -4.02
CA PHE A 749 -43.37 26.09 -3.43
C PHE A 749 -43.55 26.32 -1.92
N ASP A 750 -44.78 26.35 -1.43
CA ASP A 750 -45.05 26.47 0.02
C ASP A 750 -44.45 25.32 0.84
N ARG A 751 -44.10 24.19 0.21
CA ARG A 751 -43.36 23.07 0.83
C ARG A 751 -41.88 23.37 1.05
N VAL A 752 -41.30 24.43 0.48
CA VAL A 752 -39.93 24.88 0.82
C VAL A 752 -39.81 25.11 2.33
N GLY A 753 -40.92 25.47 3.00
CA GLY A 753 -41.06 25.44 4.45
C GLY A 753 -40.60 26.74 5.11
N PHE A 754 -39.42 27.25 4.74
CA PHE A 754 -38.86 28.47 5.32
C PHE A 754 -39.20 29.76 4.55
N VAL A 755 -39.80 29.64 3.36
CA VAL A 755 -40.42 30.75 2.63
C VAL A 755 -41.76 30.30 2.07
N ARG A 756 -42.80 31.12 2.27
CA ARG A 756 -44.12 30.99 1.64
C ARG A 756 -44.46 32.33 0.99
N VAL A 757 -44.75 32.32 -0.31
CA VAL A 757 -44.90 33.56 -1.10
C VAL A 757 -45.95 34.47 -0.49
N ASN A 758 -45.57 35.72 -0.21
CA ASN A 758 -46.44 36.75 0.39
C ASN A 758 -47.04 36.37 1.76
N ARG A 759 -46.48 35.37 2.46
CA ARG A 759 -46.99 34.88 3.75
C ARG A 759 -45.92 34.78 4.82
N THR A 760 -44.80 34.13 4.53
CA THR A 760 -43.80 33.81 5.57
C THR A 760 -42.38 33.85 5.02
N VAL A 761 -41.45 34.41 5.78
CA VAL A 761 -40.00 34.31 5.58
C VAL A 761 -39.39 33.99 6.94
N ARG A 762 -38.66 32.88 7.05
CA ARG A 762 -38.01 32.41 8.29
C ARG A 762 -36.50 32.63 8.23
N TYR A 763 -35.89 32.59 9.42
CA TYR A 763 -34.43 32.60 9.65
C TYR A 763 -33.71 33.89 9.24
N HIS A 764 -32.39 33.94 9.41
CA HIS A 764 -31.59 35.07 8.93
C HIS A 764 -31.48 34.98 7.40
N GLN A 765 -32.01 35.98 6.70
CA GLN A 765 -31.90 36.09 5.24
C GLN A 765 -31.25 37.39 4.83
N LEU A 766 -30.35 37.30 3.85
CA LEU A 766 -29.72 38.46 3.23
C LEU A 766 -29.66 38.23 1.72
N ASN A 767 -30.35 39.07 0.97
CA ASN A 767 -30.39 39.05 -0.50
C ASN A 767 -30.82 37.68 -1.08
N THR A 768 -31.94 37.15 -0.60
CA THR A 768 -32.57 35.95 -1.16
C THR A 768 -33.42 36.29 -2.38
N ALA A 769 -33.19 35.58 -3.49
CA ALA A 769 -33.93 35.76 -4.74
C ALA A 769 -34.91 34.61 -5.00
N LEU A 770 -36.00 34.89 -5.72
CA LEU A 770 -36.82 33.86 -6.36
C LEU A 770 -36.32 33.62 -7.79
N SER A 771 -36.28 32.36 -8.21
CA SER A 771 -35.90 32.02 -9.58
C SER A 771 -36.84 32.63 -10.63
N ASN A 772 -36.32 32.86 -11.84
CA ASN A 772 -37.10 33.36 -12.97
C ASN A 772 -38.34 32.50 -13.30
N ASN A 773 -38.25 31.18 -13.12
CA ASN A 773 -39.40 30.28 -13.30
C ASN A 773 -40.51 30.61 -12.28
N MET A 774 -40.14 30.77 -11.02
CA MET A 774 -41.10 31.16 -9.97
C MET A 774 -41.72 32.52 -10.25
N LEU A 775 -40.91 33.51 -10.64
CA LEU A 775 -41.41 34.86 -10.97
C LEU A 775 -42.40 34.84 -12.14
N LYS A 776 -42.09 34.10 -13.22
CA LYS A 776 -42.99 33.92 -14.36
C LYS A 776 -44.29 33.20 -13.96
N PHE A 777 -44.20 32.19 -13.10
CA PHE A 777 -45.38 31.50 -12.57
C PHE A 777 -46.29 32.47 -11.79
N LEU A 778 -45.73 33.26 -10.87
CA LEU A 778 -46.49 34.24 -10.09
C LEU A 778 -47.13 35.31 -10.97
N GLN A 779 -46.42 35.79 -11.99
CA GLN A 779 -46.96 36.72 -12.98
C GLN A 779 -48.15 36.11 -13.72
N LYS A 780 -48.04 34.85 -14.17
CA LYS A 780 -49.13 34.13 -14.85
C LYS A 780 -50.35 33.94 -13.95
N GLN A 781 -50.13 33.70 -12.65
CA GLN A 781 -51.18 33.60 -11.63
C GLN A 781 -51.73 34.98 -11.20
N LYS A 782 -51.22 36.08 -11.76
CA LYS A 782 -51.57 37.46 -11.36
C LYS A 782 -51.40 37.69 -9.85
N GLN A 783 -50.37 37.07 -9.25
CA GLN A 783 -50.04 37.18 -7.83
C GLN A 783 -48.77 38.03 -7.67
N PRO A 784 -48.87 39.37 -7.63
CA PRO A 784 -47.71 40.23 -7.46
C PRO A 784 -47.07 40.02 -6.08
N LEU A 785 -45.75 40.17 -6.00
CA LEU A 785 -45.04 40.12 -4.73
C LEU A 785 -45.36 41.36 -3.88
N LYS A 786 -45.70 41.16 -2.62
CA LYS A 786 -45.95 42.26 -1.67
C LYS A 786 -44.64 42.99 -1.38
N PRO A 787 -44.62 44.33 -1.26
CA PRO A 787 -43.43 45.09 -0.88
C PRO A 787 -42.80 44.59 0.43
N ALA A 788 -43.61 44.28 1.44
CA ALA A 788 -43.15 43.71 2.71
C ALA A 788 -42.45 42.35 2.55
N PHE A 789 -42.93 41.50 1.63
CA PHE A 789 -42.27 40.23 1.30
C PHE A 789 -40.91 40.44 0.65
N ILE A 790 -40.83 41.37 -0.31
CA ILE A 790 -39.57 41.72 -0.98
C ILE A 790 -38.56 42.28 0.04
N ALA A 791 -39.02 43.11 0.98
CA ALA A 791 -38.17 43.65 2.04
C ALA A 791 -37.56 42.55 2.92
N MET A 792 -38.37 41.58 3.38
CA MET A 792 -37.88 40.43 4.16
C MET A 792 -36.89 39.56 3.36
N LEU A 793 -37.11 39.35 2.07
CA LEU A 793 -36.17 38.61 1.22
C LEU A 793 -34.84 39.37 1.03
N LYS A 794 -34.87 40.71 1.04
CA LYS A 794 -33.67 41.55 0.98
C LYS A 794 -32.87 41.45 2.28
N SER A 795 -33.53 41.53 3.43
CA SER A 795 -32.93 41.41 4.75
C SER A 795 -34.01 41.01 5.76
N HIS A 796 -33.80 39.91 6.46
CA HIS A 796 -34.66 39.47 7.57
C HIS A 796 -33.80 38.90 8.69
N HIS A 797 -34.03 39.38 9.91
CA HIS A 797 -33.38 38.85 11.11
C HIS A 797 -34.29 37.78 11.74
N ALA A 798 -33.73 36.69 12.30
CA ALA A 798 -34.54 35.62 12.89
C ALA A 798 -35.39 36.03 14.12
N LEU A 799 -35.19 37.24 14.64
CA LEU A 799 -35.99 37.82 15.75
C LEU A 799 -37.16 38.67 15.26
N GLU A 800 -37.22 38.97 13.96
CA GLU A 800 -38.34 39.69 13.36
C GLU A 800 -39.54 38.74 13.17
N PRO A 801 -40.78 39.27 13.08
CA PRO A 801 -41.95 38.44 12.82
C PRO A 801 -41.84 37.68 11.48
N GLU A 802 -41.91 36.35 11.52
CA GLU A 802 -41.81 35.54 10.30
C GLU A 802 -43.02 35.73 9.35
N LYS A 803 -44.15 36.24 9.85
CA LYS A 803 -45.39 36.43 9.08
C LYS A 803 -45.48 37.81 8.48
N ILE A 804 -45.90 37.86 7.22
CA ILE A 804 -46.12 39.11 6.50
C ILE A 804 -47.46 39.69 6.92
N THR A 805 -47.43 40.80 7.63
CA THR A 805 -48.61 41.60 7.95
C THR A 805 -49.07 42.33 6.69
N SER A 806 -50.40 42.46 6.52
CA SER A 806 -51.05 43.07 5.36
C SER A 806 -50.63 44.50 5.12
#